data_AF-A0A497J9Q0-F1
#
_entry.id   AF-A0A497J9Q0-F1
#
_cell.length_a   1.000
_cell.length_b   1.000
_cell.length_c   1.000
_cell.angle_alpha   90.00
_cell.angle_beta   90.00
_cell.angle_gamma   90.00
#
_symmetry.space_group_name_H-M   'P 1'
#
loop_
_entity.id
_entity.type
_entity.pdbx_description
1 polymer ?
#
loop_
_entity_poly.entity_id
_entity_poly.type
_entity_poly.pdbx_seq_one_letter_code
_entity_poly.pdbx_strand_id
1 'polypeptide(L)'
;MKKVTVKGIVQGVGFRPFVYRIAKEHGIKGHVKNAGNSVEIVVANEDCDFEAFLRDLKSKSPPLAKIYSIDVEEVRKEEYDDFYVLKSSVEGSGESILPPDVAICEECLREMFEKGRRYLYPFIVCMNCGPRFTIIEDLPYDRENTTMRDFPMCKLCEEEYNDPMDRRFRAEPTCCWDCGPRYFLYRGKEKLDLKPEEVIKESAKLLAEGEILAIKGIGGTHLATITTEDEPVLKIRKLRRRKNKPFAIMARDLQTIETFAFLSEVEKELLTSFRRPIVVLKKKGEVLSKYIAPNLHNIGVMLPYAGVHYLLFYYIEEPALVMTSANAPGEPMFIENEEIFTLKCHALVHNRRIKNRCDDSVIKVINGKPTFIRRSRGYVPEAIEVNVDNKENILALGAEEMVTACLLKGSKAFLSQHIGDTSKLKTLEFLEDAVYNLIRMNKVEGIAKIAVDLHPYFNTVKLGEKLASKFNCKLIRCQHHHAHIVSLMAEHGIKEKIIGIAIDGLGYGGDKTWWGGEILLCDYGNYKRIGSLAYSPMPGGDLATRFPARAALGILSKIYSIEELREIAKKHLINGFRNERELELVLMQIEKKFNTPLSTSLGRVLDAISALLNVCYERTYEGEPAMRLESFAFHGKAKLSFDMKIEKRERYIIDTAYLLKQVLEAKE
;
A
#
# COMPACT_ATOMS: atom_id res chain seq x y z
N MET A 1 -15.61 43.11 5.89
CA MET A 1 -14.56 42.10 6.15
C MET A 1 -14.64 41.03 5.11
N LYS A 2 -13.57 40.27 4.90
CA LYS A 2 -13.59 39.12 4.01
C LYS A 2 -13.41 37.85 4.82
N LYS A 3 -14.30 36.88 4.60
CA LYS A 3 -14.13 35.50 5.05
C LYS A 3 -13.59 34.70 3.89
N VAL A 4 -12.50 34.00 4.12
CA VAL A 4 -11.82 33.12 3.17
C VAL A 4 -11.94 31.70 3.68
N THR A 5 -12.64 30.86 2.93
CA THR A 5 -12.78 29.43 3.22
C THR A 5 -11.86 28.63 2.31
N VAL A 6 -10.84 27.99 2.88
CA VAL A 6 -9.87 27.19 2.15
C VAL A 6 -10.21 25.71 2.29
N LYS A 7 -10.38 25.01 1.15
CA LYS A 7 -10.67 23.58 1.09
C LYS A 7 -9.50 22.82 0.45
N GLY A 8 -9.20 21.63 0.97
CA GLY A 8 -8.11 20.78 0.47
C GLY A 8 -7.40 20.02 1.60
N ILE A 9 -6.14 19.62 1.37
CA ILE A 9 -5.26 19.12 2.44
C ILE A 9 -4.72 20.35 3.17
N VAL A 10 -5.48 20.85 4.15
CA VAL A 10 -5.15 22.09 4.88
C VAL A 10 -5.24 21.93 6.40
N GLN A 11 -5.62 20.76 6.90
CA GLN A 11 -5.58 20.44 8.33
C GLN A 11 -4.46 19.43 8.62
N GLY A 12 -3.82 19.55 9.80
CA GLY A 12 -2.72 18.66 10.19
C GLY A 12 -1.42 18.78 9.38
N VAL A 13 -1.31 19.84 8.55
CA VAL A 13 -0.17 20.12 7.64
C VAL A 13 0.50 21.48 7.89
N GLY A 14 0.25 22.10 9.03
CA GLY A 14 0.84 23.38 9.41
C GLY A 14 0.20 24.62 8.77
N PHE A 15 -0.99 24.46 8.20
CA PHE A 15 -1.68 25.56 7.51
C PHE A 15 -2.09 26.70 8.44
N ARG A 16 -2.67 26.43 9.62
CA ARG A 16 -3.01 27.50 10.61
C ARG A 16 -1.76 28.30 11.06
N PRO A 17 -0.64 27.67 11.49
CA PRO A 17 0.62 28.36 11.72
C PRO A 17 1.08 29.23 10.53
N PHE A 18 0.99 28.67 9.33
CA PHE A 18 1.36 29.37 8.10
C PHE A 18 0.49 30.61 7.87
N VAL A 19 -0.84 30.46 7.94
CA VAL A 19 -1.81 31.57 7.81
C VAL A 19 -1.51 32.66 8.82
N TYR A 20 -1.24 32.30 10.08
CA TYR A 20 -0.88 33.28 11.11
C TYR A 20 0.38 34.07 10.73
N ARG A 21 1.46 33.40 10.29
CA ARG A 21 2.70 34.07 9.89
C ARG A 21 2.49 35.01 8.70
N ILE A 22 1.82 34.54 7.64
CA ILE A 22 1.56 35.40 6.48
C ILE A 22 0.61 36.56 6.83
N ALA A 23 -0.37 36.34 7.72
CA ALA A 23 -1.26 37.42 8.14
C ALA A 23 -0.46 38.51 8.87
N LYS A 24 0.51 38.12 9.71
CA LYS A 24 1.43 39.05 10.38
C LYS A 24 2.35 39.78 9.39
N GLU A 25 2.93 39.07 8.42
CA GLU A 25 3.78 39.67 7.37
C GLU A 25 3.03 40.74 6.56
N HIS A 26 1.73 40.53 6.32
CA HIS A 26 0.86 41.43 5.57
C HIS A 26 0.10 42.45 6.44
N GLY A 27 0.36 42.50 7.76
CA GLY A 27 -0.32 43.43 8.67
C GLY A 27 -1.84 43.20 8.77
N ILE A 28 -2.30 41.98 8.52
CA ILE A 28 -3.71 41.60 8.55
C ILE A 28 -4.17 41.38 10.00
N LYS A 29 -5.37 41.86 10.31
CA LYS A 29 -6.09 41.58 11.56
C LYS A 29 -7.22 40.60 11.29
N GLY A 30 -7.63 39.83 12.29
CA GLY A 30 -8.70 38.84 12.16
C GLY A 30 -8.38 37.52 12.83
N HIS A 31 -8.75 36.40 12.20
CA HIS A 31 -8.46 35.09 12.78
C HIS A 31 -8.38 33.96 11.76
N VAL A 32 -7.83 32.83 12.21
CA VAL A 32 -7.88 31.53 11.51
C VAL A 32 -8.37 30.44 12.46
N LYS A 33 -9.25 29.56 11.96
CA LYS A 33 -9.70 28.36 12.69
C LYS A 33 -9.93 27.17 11.76
N ASN A 34 -9.82 25.96 12.31
CA ASN A 34 -10.35 24.79 11.64
C ASN A 34 -11.87 24.78 11.83
N ALA A 35 -12.63 24.70 10.73
CA ALA A 35 -14.09 24.65 10.74
C ALA A 35 -14.55 23.39 10.00
N GLY A 36 -14.94 22.36 10.74
CA GLY A 36 -15.19 21.03 10.16
C GLY A 36 -13.97 20.51 9.39
N ASN A 37 -14.06 20.51 8.06
CA ASN A 37 -13.06 19.97 7.13
C ASN A 37 -12.34 21.02 6.27
N SER A 38 -12.59 22.31 6.52
CA SER A 38 -11.91 23.43 5.87
C SER A 38 -11.11 24.25 6.89
N VAL A 39 -10.36 25.23 6.40
CA VAL A 39 -9.80 26.30 7.21
C VAL A 39 -10.56 27.58 6.89
N GLU A 40 -11.12 28.21 7.91
CA GLU A 40 -11.77 29.51 7.82
C GLU A 40 -10.78 30.59 8.27
N ILE A 41 -10.64 31.63 7.45
CA ILE A 41 -9.79 32.79 7.70
C ILE A 41 -10.66 34.04 7.60
N VAL A 42 -10.69 34.86 8.65
CA VAL A 42 -11.34 36.17 8.62
C VAL A 42 -10.27 37.23 8.51
N VAL A 43 -10.43 38.11 7.52
CA VAL A 43 -9.57 39.27 7.23
C VAL A 43 -10.37 40.53 7.54
N ALA A 44 -9.92 41.27 8.54
CA ALA A 44 -10.69 42.29 9.23
C ALA A 44 -10.41 43.73 8.76
N ASN A 45 -9.23 44.04 8.24
CA ASN A 45 -8.79 45.41 7.91
C ASN A 45 -8.89 45.73 6.41
N GLU A 46 -9.38 46.94 6.08
CA GLU A 46 -9.59 47.41 4.69
C GLU A 46 -8.31 47.84 3.97
N ASP A 47 -7.27 48.23 4.72
CA ASP A 47 -6.01 48.78 4.16
C ASP A 47 -4.99 47.70 3.76
N CYS A 48 -5.30 46.41 3.87
CA CYS A 48 -4.39 45.33 3.51
C CYS A 48 -4.46 44.97 2.02
N ASP A 49 -3.31 44.62 1.42
CA ASP A 49 -3.27 44.05 0.06
C ASP A 49 -3.78 42.60 0.10
N PHE A 50 -5.10 42.46 0.07
CA PHE A 50 -5.78 41.17 0.09
C PHE A 50 -5.36 40.25 -1.06
N GLU A 51 -5.04 40.80 -2.23
CA GLU A 51 -4.59 40.02 -3.38
C GLU A 51 -3.17 39.49 -3.17
N ALA A 52 -2.27 40.27 -2.56
CA ALA A 52 -0.95 39.79 -2.16
C ALA A 52 -1.05 38.68 -1.11
N PHE A 53 -1.93 38.82 -0.11
CA PHE A 53 -2.19 37.75 0.86
C PHE A 53 -2.67 36.47 0.19
N LEU A 54 -3.63 36.55 -0.74
CA LEU A 54 -4.12 35.36 -1.47
C LEU A 54 -3.04 34.73 -2.37
N ARG A 55 -2.17 35.54 -2.99
CA ARG A 55 -1.03 35.04 -3.77
C ARG A 55 -0.03 34.28 -2.88
N ASP A 56 0.30 34.84 -1.72
CA ASP A 56 1.23 34.21 -0.77
C ASP A 56 0.62 32.97 -0.13
N LEU A 57 -0.67 33.01 0.23
CA LEU A 57 -1.42 31.86 0.73
C LEU A 57 -1.32 30.66 -0.23
N LYS A 58 -1.36 30.90 -1.55
CA LYS A 58 -1.20 29.86 -2.58
C LYS A 58 0.25 29.46 -2.80
N SER A 59 1.15 30.42 -2.99
CA SER A 59 2.53 30.17 -3.45
C SER A 59 3.49 29.74 -2.35
N LYS A 60 3.26 30.17 -1.11
CA LYS A 60 4.11 29.88 0.06
C LYS A 60 3.51 28.80 0.97
N SER A 61 2.46 28.11 0.52
CA SER A 61 1.77 27.05 1.27
C SER A 61 2.75 26.00 1.81
N PRO A 62 2.50 25.43 3.01
CA PRO A 62 3.34 24.37 3.56
C PRO A 62 3.52 23.21 2.57
N PRO A 63 4.67 22.50 2.56
CA PRO A 63 4.96 21.47 1.56
C PRO A 63 3.93 20.32 1.46
N LEU A 64 3.23 20.04 2.57
CA LEU A 64 2.20 19.02 2.65
C LEU A 64 0.79 19.56 2.35
N ALA A 65 0.62 20.87 2.27
CA ALA A 65 -0.65 21.49 2.03
C ALA A 65 -0.97 21.48 0.53
N LYS A 66 -2.21 21.13 0.20
CA LYS A 66 -2.71 21.19 -1.17
C LYS A 66 -4.06 21.88 -1.16
N ILE A 67 -4.09 23.11 -1.66
CA ILE A 67 -5.31 23.91 -1.75
C ILE A 67 -6.08 23.51 -3.00
N TYR A 68 -7.35 23.15 -2.85
CA TYR A 68 -8.23 22.72 -3.94
C TYR A 68 -9.13 23.86 -4.38
N SER A 69 -9.71 24.57 -3.42
CA SER A 69 -10.49 25.78 -3.67
C SER A 69 -10.30 26.81 -2.56
N ILE A 70 -10.52 28.07 -2.92
CA ILE A 70 -10.57 29.19 -2.01
C ILE A 70 -11.85 29.95 -2.33
N ASP A 71 -12.79 29.93 -1.39
CA ASP A 71 -14.05 30.66 -1.49
C ASP A 71 -13.92 31.95 -0.67
N VAL A 72 -14.30 33.08 -1.24
CA VAL A 72 -14.21 34.39 -0.58
C VAL A 72 -15.61 35.00 -0.52
N GLU A 73 -16.01 35.42 0.67
CA GLU A 73 -17.32 35.99 0.96
C GLU A 73 -17.17 37.25 1.82
N GLU A 74 -18.02 38.25 1.58
CA GLU A 74 -18.08 39.44 2.42
C GLU A 74 -18.89 39.14 3.68
N VAL A 75 -18.31 39.46 4.84
CA VAL A 75 -18.95 39.27 6.15
C VAL A 75 -19.02 40.57 6.92
N ARG A 76 -19.92 40.59 7.91
CA ARG A 76 -20.15 41.75 8.80
C ARG A 76 -18.84 42.24 9.40
N LYS A 77 -18.73 43.56 9.57
CA LYS A 77 -17.59 44.18 10.25
C LYS A 77 -17.68 43.87 11.74
N GLU A 78 -16.66 43.21 12.25
CA GLU A 78 -16.32 43.13 13.67
C GLU A 78 -15.08 44.01 13.95
N GLU A 79 -14.57 44.05 15.15
CA GLU A 79 -13.28 44.69 15.42
C GLU A 79 -12.29 43.64 15.89
N TYR A 80 -11.11 43.65 15.27
CA TYR A 80 -9.97 42.84 15.67
C TYR A 80 -8.80 43.79 15.90
N ASP A 81 -8.15 43.67 17.05
CA ASP A 81 -6.93 44.40 17.39
C ASP A 81 -5.68 43.74 16.78
N ASP A 82 -5.72 42.41 16.64
CA ASP A 82 -4.65 41.57 16.09
C ASP A 82 -5.19 40.39 15.22
N PHE A 83 -4.31 39.48 14.82
CA PHE A 83 -4.63 38.22 14.17
C PHE A 83 -4.53 37.03 15.14
N TYR A 84 -5.58 36.23 15.24
CA TYR A 84 -5.69 35.16 16.23
C TYR A 84 -5.81 33.76 15.61
N VAL A 85 -5.24 32.75 16.29
CA VAL A 85 -5.51 31.34 15.98
C VAL A 85 -6.54 30.82 16.97
N LEU A 86 -7.79 30.67 16.53
CA LEU A 86 -8.89 30.27 17.41
C LEU A 86 -8.98 28.73 17.55
N LYS A 87 -9.71 28.29 18.58
CA LYS A 87 -10.05 26.87 18.78
C LYS A 87 -10.85 26.34 17.58
N SER A 88 -10.64 25.08 17.26
CA SER A 88 -11.37 24.37 16.21
C SER A 88 -12.87 24.34 16.51
N SER A 89 -13.71 24.54 15.50
CA SER A 89 -15.17 24.41 15.61
C SER A 89 -15.65 23.15 14.89
N VAL A 90 -16.66 22.48 15.47
CA VAL A 90 -17.33 21.32 14.86
C VAL A 90 -18.22 21.74 13.69
N GLU A 91 -18.72 22.97 13.73
CA GLU A 91 -19.50 23.60 12.66
C GLU A 91 -18.65 23.77 11.40
N GLY A 92 -19.08 23.13 10.32
CA GLY A 92 -18.47 23.18 8.99
C GLY A 92 -18.92 22.01 8.12
N SER A 93 -19.61 22.29 7.01
CA SER A 93 -19.91 21.32 5.95
C SER A 93 -18.75 21.29 4.94
N GLY A 94 -18.13 20.13 4.75
CA GLY A 94 -17.02 19.99 3.81
C GLY A 94 -16.45 18.57 3.76
N GLU A 95 -15.71 18.27 2.70
CA GLU A 95 -15.03 16.99 2.49
C GLU A 95 -13.68 17.01 3.21
N SER A 96 -13.47 16.13 4.20
CA SER A 96 -12.20 16.06 4.94
C SER A 96 -11.11 15.51 4.05
N ILE A 97 -9.93 16.13 4.05
CA ILE A 97 -8.74 15.50 3.49
C ILE A 97 -7.67 15.51 4.57
N LEU A 98 -7.64 14.40 5.31
CA LEU A 98 -6.64 14.18 6.35
C LEU A 98 -5.28 13.90 5.69
N PRO A 99 -4.20 14.44 6.24
CA PRO A 99 -2.88 14.16 5.71
C PRO A 99 -2.50 12.70 5.95
N PRO A 100 -1.78 12.08 5.00
CA PRO A 100 -1.19 10.77 5.23
C PRO A 100 -0.07 10.84 6.27
N ASP A 101 0.42 9.69 6.74
CA ASP A 101 1.64 9.65 7.53
C ASP A 101 2.85 10.12 6.70
N VAL A 102 3.72 10.91 7.33
CA VAL A 102 4.84 11.59 6.66
C VAL A 102 6.16 11.19 7.30
N ALA A 103 7.19 10.97 6.49
CA ALA A 103 8.54 10.75 6.97
C ALA A 103 9.11 11.97 7.69
N ILE A 104 10.10 11.76 8.57
CA ILE A 104 10.81 12.83 9.27
C ILE A 104 11.40 13.84 8.26
N CYS A 105 11.17 15.14 8.52
CA CYS A 105 11.77 16.21 7.73
C CYS A 105 13.24 16.46 8.09
N GLU A 106 13.98 17.09 7.20
CA GLU A 106 15.42 17.34 7.37
C GLU A 106 15.77 18.16 8.61
N GLU A 107 14.92 19.12 9.01
CA GLU A 107 15.12 19.91 10.24
C GLU A 107 14.96 19.08 11.51
N CYS A 108 13.97 18.17 11.54
CA CYS A 108 13.85 17.21 12.65
C CYS A 108 15.01 16.24 12.65
N LEU A 109 15.48 15.81 11.46
CA LEU A 109 16.63 14.92 11.36
C LEU A 109 17.90 15.59 11.89
N ARG A 110 18.15 16.86 11.55
CA ARG A 110 19.25 17.66 12.12
C ARG A 110 19.15 17.78 13.64
N GLU A 111 18.00 18.22 14.17
CA GLU A 111 17.81 18.34 15.63
C GLU A 111 18.02 17.00 16.36
N MET A 112 17.64 15.87 15.74
CA MET A 112 17.84 14.55 16.34
C MET A 112 19.31 14.19 16.54
N PHE A 113 20.22 14.71 15.71
CA PHE A 113 21.65 14.42 15.79
C PHE A 113 22.47 15.59 16.38
N GLU A 114 21.84 16.72 16.69
CA GLU A 114 22.44 17.83 17.41
C GLU A 114 22.22 17.70 18.92
N LYS A 115 23.24 18.05 19.73
CA LYS A 115 23.11 18.01 21.19
C LYS A 115 22.05 19.01 21.63
N GLY A 116 21.00 18.51 22.27
CA GLY A 116 19.86 19.30 22.70
C GLY A 116 18.77 18.42 23.32
N ARG A 117 17.59 19.01 23.56
CA ARG A 117 16.48 18.35 24.28
C ARG A 117 15.96 17.08 23.59
N ARG A 118 16.03 17.03 22.26
CA ARG A 118 15.57 15.87 21.46
C ARG A 118 16.72 15.13 20.79
N TYR A 119 17.94 15.30 21.30
CA TYR A 119 19.09 14.52 20.85
C TYR A 119 18.79 13.02 20.97
N LEU A 120 18.97 12.31 19.88
CA LEU A 120 18.71 10.88 19.69
C LEU A 120 17.26 10.45 20.01
N TYR A 121 16.29 11.37 20.02
CA TYR A 121 14.91 11.05 20.37
C TYR A 121 14.14 10.40 19.20
N PRO A 122 13.70 9.14 19.30
CA PRO A 122 13.17 8.38 18.16
C PRO A 122 11.79 8.83 17.67
N PHE A 123 11.03 9.56 18.49
CA PHE A 123 9.70 10.08 18.15
C PHE A 123 9.72 11.57 17.80
N ILE A 124 10.90 12.12 17.48
CA ILE A 124 11.04 13.52 17.08
C ILE A 124 10.12 13.84 15.89
N VAL A 125 9.41 14.95 16.02
CA VAL A 125 8.41 15.38 15.05
C VAL A 125 8.23 16.89 15.11
N CYS A 126 7.75 17.47 14.01
CA CYS A 126 7.26 18.83 13.92
C CYS A 126 5.93 18.85 13.15
N MET A 127 5.39 20.04 12.89
CA MET A 127 4.12 20.16 12.18
C MET A 127 4.17 19.63 10.72
N ASN A 128 5.36 19.58 10.13
CA ASN A 128 5.57 19.18 8.73
C ASN A 128 5.93 17.70 8.55
N CYS A 129 5.99 16.89 9.60
CA CYS A 129 6.39 15.48 9.48
C CYS A 129 5.74 14.57 10.52
N GLY A 130 6.02 13.27 10.43
CA GLY A 130 5.64 12.25 11.40
C GLY A 130 4.26 11.64 11.19
N PRO A 131 3.78 10.85 12.15
CA PRO A 131 2.53 10.10 12.03
C PRO A 131 1.31 11.02 12.00
N ARG A 132 0.31 10.63 11.23
CA ARG A 132 -0.99 11.29 11.10
C ARG A 132 -2.07 10.22 11.14
N PHE A 133 -2.48 9.69 9.98
CA PHE A 133 -3.50 8.65 9.85
C PHE A 133 -3.36 7.53 10.86
N THR A 134 -2.16 7.00 11.07
CA THR A 134 -1.90 5.87 11.98
C THR A 134 -2.21 6.15 13.46
N ILE A 135 -2.29 7.41 13.87
CA ILE A 135 -2.52 7.82 15.27
C ILE A 135 -3.86 8.52 15.50
N ILE A 136 -4.59 8.89 14.43
CA ILE A 136 -5.88 9.56 14.54
C ILE A 136 -6.95 8.56 14.99
N GLU A 137 -7.59 8.83 16.13
CA GLU A 137 -8.72 8.07 16.64
C GLU A 137 -10.05 8.63 16.14
N ASP A 138 -10.18 9.97 16.13
CA ASP A 138 -11.37 10.67 15.64
C ASP A 138 -11.04 12.09 15.13
N LEU A 139 -12.06 12.78 14.59
CA LEU A 139 -11.99 14.16 14.14
C LEU A 139 -12.83 15.09 15.02
N PRO A 140 -12.46 16.38 15.18
CA PRO A 140 -11.37 17.10 14.50
C PRO A 140 -9.96 16.64 14.93
N TYR A 141 -8.97 16.85 14.05
CA TYR A 141 -7.58 16.50 14.34
C TYR A 141 -7.02 17.41 15.43
N ASP A 142 -6.99 16.87 16.64
CA ASP A 142 -6.50 17.48 17.87
C ASP A 142 -5.85 16.39 18.73
N ARG A 143 -4.92 16.74 19.60
CA ARG A 143 -4.13 15.77 20.39
C ARG A 143 -5.01 14.80 21.17
N GLU A 144 -6.11 15.28 21.76
CA GLU A 144 -7.08 14.49 22.53
C GLU A 144 -7.77 13.38 21.73
N ASN A 145 -7.91 13.58 20.42
CA ASN A 145 -8.50 12.62 19.47
C ASN A 145 -7.44 11.77 18.76
N THR A 146 -6.26 11.65 19.36
CA THR A 146 -5.16 10.81 18.87
C THR A 146 -4.61 9.91 19.95
N THR A 147 -3.82 8.92 19.56
CA THR A 147 -3.05 8.09 20.50
C THR A 147 -2.02 8.86 21.32
N MET A 148 -1.80 10.16 21.04
CA MET A 148 -0.93 11.04 21.82
C MET A 148 -1.61 11.62 23.06
N ARG A 149 -2.93 11.45 23.22
CA ARG A 149 -3.67 11.82 24.44
C ARG A 149 -3.13 11.12 25.70
N ASP A 150 -2.54 9.94 25.52
CA ASP A 150 -1.95 9.12 26.59
C ASP A 150 -0.64 9.74 27.14
N PHE A 151 -0.17 10.85 26.53
CA PHE A 151 1.10 11.51 26.83
C PHE A 151 0.89 13.02 27.06
N PRO A 152 0.58 13.47 28.30
CA PRO A 152 0.47 14.89 28.62
C PRO A 152 1.77 15.64 28.30
N MET A 153 1.69 16.85 27.73
CA MET A 153 2.89 17.62 27.39
C MET A 153 3.61 18.13 28.64
N CYS A 154 4.96 18.09 28.63
CA CYS A 154 5.74 18.84 29.62
C CYS A 154 5.71 20.34 29.31
N LYS A 155 6.00 21.17 30.30
CA LYS A 155 5.98 22.65 30.19
C LYS A 155 6.69 23.17 28.93
N LEU A 156 7.91 22.70 28.66
CA LEU A 156 8.69 23.12 27.50
C LEU A 156 8.10 22.66 26.16
N CYS A 157 7.42 21.50 26.10
CA CYS A 157 6.70 21.10 24.88
C CYS A 157 5.42 21.92 24.70
N GLU A 158 4.76 22.29 25.79
CA GLU A 158 3.56 23.14 25.77
C GLU A 158 3.87 24.58 25.35
N GLU A 159 5.01 25.12 25.78
CA GLU A 159 5.53 26.42 25.32
C GLU A 159 5.74 26.42 23.79
N GLU A 160 6.49 25.47 23.25
CA GLU A 160 6.68 25.33 21.79
C GLU A 160 5.36 25.04 21.04
N TYR A 161 4.43 24.29 21.66
CA TYR A 161 3.14 23.98 21.04
C TYR A 161 2.23 25.21 20.91
N ASN A 162 2.37 26.18 21.83
CA ASN A 162 1.57 27.40 21.86
C ASN A 162 2.27 28.61 21.22
N ASP A 163 3.59 28.57 21.02
CA ASP A 163 4.35 29.64 20.35
C ASP A 163 4.14 29.59 18.82
N PRO A 164 3.48 30.59 18.19
CA PRO A 164 3.26 30.63 16.75
C PRO A 164 4.53 30.72 15.90
N MET A 165 5.66 31.13 16.49
CA MET A 165 6.95 31.22 15.82
C MET A 165 7.72 29.89 15.85
N ASP A 166 7.34 28.94 16.73
CA ASP A 166 7.96 27.63 16.78
C ASP A 166 7.42 26.71 15.66
N ARG A 167 8.30 25.89 15.08
CA ARG A 167 7.95 24.89 14.06
C ARG A 167 7.03 23.77 14.58
N ARG A 168 6.87 23.66 15.90
CA ARG A 168 5.99 22.72 16.61
C ARG A 168 4.69 23.37 17.08
N PHE A 169 4.43 24.62 16.69
CA PHE A 169 3.15 25.26 16.94
C PHE A 169 1.99 24.38 16.44
N ARG A 170 1.11 23.99 17.36
CA ARG A 170 -0.03 23.08 17.10
C ARG A 170 0.35 21.75 16.44
N ALA A 171 1.59 21.28 16.64
CA ALA A 171 1.99 19.95 16.22
C ALA A 171 1.43 18.92 17.20
N GLU A 172 0.25 18.38 16.91
CA GLU A 172 -0.44 17.44 17.79
C GLU A 172 0.41 16.25 18.29
N PRO A 173 1.35 15.67 17.51
CA PRO A 173 2.20 14.60 18.00
C PRO A 173 3.49 15.06 18.70
N THR A 174 3.67 16.35 18.96
CA THR A 174 4.87 16.89 19.61
C THR A 174 5.14 16.23 20.96
N CYS A 175 6.40 15.91 21.22
CA CYS A 175 6.86 15.29 22.46
C CYS A 175 8.40 15.38 22.58
N CYS A 176 8.94 14.94 23.71
CA CYS A 176 10.37 14.82 24.00
C CYS A 176 10.63 13.64 24.98
N TRP A 177 11.86 13.47 25.44
CA TRP A 177 12.24 12.42 26.40
C TRP A 177 11.45 12.47 27.73
N ASP A 178 11.02 13.66 28.16
CA ASP A 178 10.33 13.85 29.45
C ASP A 178 8.87 13.42 29.41
N CYS A 179 8.17 13.72 28.30
CA CYS A 179 6.71 13.61 28.22
C CYS A 179 6.22 12.63 27.16
N GLY A 180 7.11 12.14 26.31
CA GLY A 180 6.74 11.36 25.13
C GLY A 180 6.85 9.85 25.30
N PRO A 181 6.46 9.11 24.26
CA PRO A 181 6.65 7.66 24.21
C PRO A 181 8.12 7.26 24.24
N ARG A 182 8.37 6.01 24.64
CA ARG A 182 9.69 5.40 24.78
C ARG A 182 9.72 4.02 24.12
N TYR A 183 10.88 3.66 23.59
CA TYR A 183 11.15 2.30 23.14
C TYR A 183 11.64 1.43 24.30
N PHE A 184 11.38 0.14 24.17
CA PHE A 184 11.80 -0.91 25.09
C PHE A 184 12.27 -2.11 24.26
N LEU A 185 13.38 -2.72 24.69
CA LEU A 185 13.94 -3.91 24.07
C LEU A 185 13.62 -5.14 24.92
N TYR A 186 13.11 -6.18 24.26
CA TYR A 186 12.77 -7.46 24.85
C TYR A 186 13.60 -8.58 24.22
N ARG A 187 14.14 -9.46 25.07
CA ARG A 187 14.68 -10.75 24.64
C ARG A 187 13.65 -11.83 24.97
N GLY A 188 12.90 -12.26 23.95
CA GLY A 188 11.72 -13.08 24.16
C GLY A 188 10.63 -12.29 24.89
N LYS A 189 10.24 -12.71 26.09
CA LYS A 189 9.26 -12.00 26.93
C LYS A 189 9.89 -11.13 28.02
N GLU A 190 11.21 -11.20 28.19
CA GLU A 190 11.92 -10.44 29.22
C GLU A 190 12.30 -9.06 28.69
N LYS A 191 11.86 -8.01 29.40
CA LYS A 191 12.27 -6.63 29.14
C LYS A 191 13.68 -6.42 29.66
N LEU A 192 14.59 -5.94 28.82
CA LEU A 192 15.93 -5.57 29.28
C LEU A 192 15.89 -4.27 30.08
N ASP A 193 16.65 -4.23 31.17
CA ASP A 193 16.86 -3.03 31.98
C ASP A 193 17.96 -2.17 31.36
N LEU A 194 17.56 -1.27 30.46
CA LEU A 194 18.45 -0.37 29.73
C LEU A 194 17.96 1.06 29.90
N LYS A 195 18.89 2.03 29.88
CA LYS A 195 18.51 3.43 29.80
C LYS A 195 17.82 3.71 28.46
N PRO A 196 16.83 4.63 28.41
CA PRO A 196 16.09 4.91 27.18
C PRO A 196 16.97 5.22 25.96
N GLU A 197 18.11 5.90 26.15
CA GLU A 197 19.03 6.26 25.07
C GLU A 197 19.85 5.06 24.55
N GLU A 198 20.00 4.01 25.35
CA GLU A 198 20.80 2.81 25.05
C GLU A 198 19.97 1.73 24.32
N VAL A 199 18.65 1.76 24.45
CA VAL A 199 17.73 0.74 23.90
C VAL A 199 17.92 0.51 22.40
N ILE A 200 18.01 1.59 21.61
CA ILE A 200 18.16 1.49 20.15
C ILE A 200 19.58 1.08 19.76
N LYS A 201 20.59 1.51 20.53
CA LYS A 201 21.98 1.12 20.33
C LYS A 201 22.17 -0.40 20.53
N GLU A 202 21.63 -0.94 21.61
CA GLU A 202 21.67 -2.40 21.86
C GLU A 202 20.86 -3.17 20.81
N SER A 203 19.75 -2.60 20.33
CA SER A 203 18.97 -3.19 19.24
C SER A 203 19.75 -3.26 17.93
N ALA A 204 20.50 -2.20 17.59
CA ALA A 204 21.37 -2.17 16.41
C ALA A 204 22.52 -3.18 16.54
N LYS A 205 23.06 -3.36 17.75
CA LYS A 205 24.08 -4.38 18.04
C LYS A 205 23.55 -5.80 17.78
N LEU A 206 22.36 -6.13 18.28
CA LEU A 206 21.73 -7.44 18.01
C LEU A 206 21.53 -7.68 16.51
N LEU A 207 21.09 -6.65 15.77
CA LEU A 207 20.99 -6.76 14.31
C LEU A 207 22.36 -7.02 13.68
N ALA A 208 23.41 -6.30 14.09
CA ALA A 208 24.78 -6.49 13.60
C ALA A 208 25.32 -7.89 13.89
N GLU A 209 24.87 -8.53 14.97
CA GLU A 209 25.18 -9.93 15.32
C GLU A 209 24.38 -10.97 14.51
N GLY A 210 23.55 -10.52 13.56
CA GLY A 210 22.74 -11.40 12.70
C GLY A 210 21.44 -11.90 13.34
N GLU A 211 21.01 -11.30 14.46
CA GLU A 211 19.76 -11.65 15.11
C GLU A 211 18.54 -11.10 14.36
N ILE A 212 17.36 -11.63 14.71
CA ILE A 212 16.07 -11.17 14.18
C ILE A 212 15.40 -10.28 15.23
N LEU A 213 15.03 -9.07 14.81
CA LEU A 213 14.37 -8.09 15.66
C LEU A 213 12.99 -7.72 15.11
N ALA A 214 11.95 -7.83 15.93
CA ALA A 214 10.64 -7.25 15.65
C ALA A 214 10.64 -5.78 16.05
N ILE A 215 10.44 -4.87 15.11
CA ILE A 215 10.48 -3.42 15.34
C ILE A 215 9.07 -2.86 15.20
N LYS A 216 8.52 -2.30 16.27
CA LYS A 216 7.26 -1.55 16.22
C LYS A 216 7.52 -0.20 15.54
N GLY A 217 6.98 -0.05 14.33
CA GLY A 217 7.07 1.16 13.51
C GLY A 217 5.87 2.10 13.70
N ILE A 218 5.61 2.93 12.68
CA ILE A 218 4.50 3.90 12.70
C ILE A 218 3.14 3.24 12.46
N GLY A 219 3.02 2.45 11.37
CA GLY A 219 1.75 1.83 10.95
C GLY A 219 1.62 0.35 11.33
N GLY A 220 2.65 -0.23 11.94
CA GLY A 220 2.66 -1.58 12.49
C GLY A 220 4.09 -2.08 12.64
N THR A 221 4.26 -3.40 12.74
CA THR A 221 5.51 -4.04 13.12
C THR A 221 6.25 -4.67 11.94
N HIS A 222 7.55 -4.45 11.86
CA HIS A 222 8.46 -5.11 10.92
C HIS A 222 9.26 -6.21 11.62
N LEU A 223 9.66 -7.24 10.90
CA LEU A 223 10.81 -8.05 11.27
C LEU A 223 12.03 -7.59 10.48
N ALA A 224 13.13 -7.42 11.18
CA ALA A 224 14.39 -6.94 10.65
C ALA A 224 15.56 -7.86 10.98
N THR A 225 16.52 -7.88 10.06
CA THR A 225 17.82 -8.53 10.18
C THR A 225 18.74 -7.95 9.08
N ILE A 226 20.04 -8.23 9.15
CA ILE A 226 21.03 -7.76 8.16
C ILE A 226 20.82 -8.42 6.79
N THR A 227 21.44 -7.82 5.76
CA THR A 227 21.22 -8.16 4.35
C THR A 227 22.47 -8.69 3.64
N THR A 228 23.66 -8.41 4.16
CA THR A 228 24.95 -8.80 3.60
C THR A 228 25.26 -10.29 3.80
N GLU A 229 24.72 -10.92 4.83
CA GLU A 229 24.94 -12.33 5.14
C GLU A 229 23.75 -13.24 4.78
N ASP A 230 24.05 -14.45 4.29
CA ASP A 230 23.03 -15.43 3.91
C ASP A 230 22.31 -16.04 5.12
N GLU A 231 23.03 -16.29 6.22
CA GLU A 231 22.52 -17.05 7.36
C GLU A 231 21.36 -16.33 8.08
N PRO A 232 21.44 -15.03 8.41
CA PRO A 232 20.33 -14.28 9.01
C PRO A 232 19.09 -14.21 8.11
N VAL A 233 19.30 -14.02 6.79
CA VAL A 233 18.22 -13.99 5.79
C VAL A 233 17.53 -15.36 5.69
N LEU A 234 18.28 -16.46 5.78
CA LEU A 234 17.72 -17.81 5.81
C LEU A 234 16.98 -18.11 7.12
N LYS A 235 17.47 -17.64 8.27
CA LYS A 235 16.78 -17.73 9.56
C LYS A 235 15.42 -17.06 9.51
N ILE A 236 15.34 -15.81 9.03
CA ILE A 236 14.05 -15.09 8.97
C ILE A 236 13.08 -15.73 7.96
N ARG A 237 13.56 -16.32 6.85
CA ARG A 237 12.70 -17.11 5.94
C ARG A 237 12.08 -18.32 6.61
N LYS A 238 12.87 -19.07 7.38
CA LYS A 238 12.39 -20.23 8.15
C LYS A 238 11.37 -19.81 9.20
N LEU A 239 11.68 -18.76 9.98
CA LEU A 239 10.78 -18.20 10.98
C LEU A 239 9.43 -17.80 10.36
N ARG A 240 9.46 -17.21 9.16
CA ARG A 240 8.27 -16.73 8.46
C ARG A 240 7.56 -17.74 7.59
N ARG A 241 8.10 -18.95 7.44
CA ARG A 241 7.61 -19.96 6.49
C ARG A 241 7.45 -19.35 5.08
N ARG A 242 8.33 -18.41 4.72
CA ARG A 242 8.34 -17.69 3.43
C ARG A 242 9.54 -18.14 2.62
N LYS A 243 9.34 -19.19 1.80
CA LYS A 243 10.42 -19.79 0.99
C LYS A 243 11.03 -18.77 0.03
N ASN A 244 10.25 -18.24 -0.92
CA ASN A 244 10.79 -17.47 -2.03
C ASN A 244 10.26 -16.03 -2.17
N LYS A 245 9.22 -15.64 -1.40
CA LYS A 245 8.68 -14.28 -1.51
C LYS A 245 9.79 -13.25 -1.27
N PRO A 246 9.99 -12.26 -2.15
CA PRO A 246 11.03 -11.25 -1.96
C PRO A 246 10.76 -10.45 -0.68
N PHE A 247 11.82 -10.16 0.06
CA PHE A 247 11.75 -9.21 1.16
C PHE A 247 11.95 -7.79 0.66
N ALA A 248 11.22 -6.86 1.27
CA ALA A 248 11.58 -5.46 1.20
C ALA A 248 12.78 -5.21 2.10
N ILE A 249 13.67 -4.34 1.67
CA ILE A 249 14.81 -3.86 2.44
C ILE A 249 14.69 -2.35 2.65
N MET A 250 15.23 -1.87 3.76
CA MET A 250 15.44 -0.46 4.00
C MET A 250 16.93 -0.19 3.84
N ALA A 251 17.30 0.71 2.94
CA ALA A 251 18.69 1.14 2.78
C ALA A 251 18.98 2.35 3.65
N ARG A 252 20.25 2.60 3.96
CA ARG A 252 20.69 3.77 4.72
C ARG A 252 20.34 5.10 4.02
N ASP A 253 20.77 5.23 2.77
CA ASP A 253 20.67 6.43 1.95
C ASP A 253 20.72 6.10 0.45
N LEU A 254 20.56 7.10 -0.41
CA LEU A 254 20.59 6.90 -1.87
C LEU A 254 21.94 6.40 -2.38
N GLN A 255 23.05 6.92 -1.82
CA GLN A 255 24.41 6.56 -2.24
C GLN A 255 24.66 5.07 -2.03
N THR A 256 24.18 4.54 -0.90
CA THR A 256 24.24 3.12 -0.57
C THR A 256 23.41 2.29 -1.55
N ILE A 257 22.23 2.76 -1.97
CA ILE A 257 21.39 2.04 -2.95
C ILE A 257 22.11 1.88 -4.29
N GLU A 258 22.83 2.90 -4.78
CA GLU A 258 23.54 2.86 -6.06
C GLU A 258 24.66 1.80 -6.12
N THR A 259 25.08 1.28 -4.96
CA THR A 259 26.04 0.17 -4.86
C THR A 259 25.43 -1.18 -5.23
N PHE A 260 24.13 -1.38 -4.98
CA PHE A 260 23.46 -2.68 -5.15
C PHE A 260 22.20 -2.66 -6.03
N ALA A 261 21.77 -1.49 -6.51
CA ALA A 261 20.65 -1.34 -7.42
C ALA A 261 20.91 -0.22 -8.45
N PHE A 262 20.22 -0.30 -9.58
CA PHE A 262 20.14 0.79 -10.54
C PHE A 262 19.03 1.76 -10.12
N LEU A 263 19.27 3.06 -10.31
CA LEU A 263 18.33 4.14 -10.01
C LEU A 263 18.13 5.02 -11.23
N SER A 264 16.88 5.19 -11.63
CA SER A 264 16.42 6.29 -12.47
C SER A 264 16.04 7.51 -11.63
N GLU A 265 15.91 8.67 -12.26
CA GLU A 265 15.54 9.91 -11.56
C GLU A 265 14.13 9.82 -10.92
N VAL A 266 13.16 9.20 -11.61
CA VAL A 266 11.81 8.97 -11.07
C VAL A 266 11.86 8.08 -9.81
N GLU A 267 12.72 7.05 -9.81
CA GLU A 267 12.89 6.18 -8.64
C GLU A 267 13.55 6.92 -7.46
N LYS A 268 14.53 7.79 -7.73
CA LYS A 268 15.14 8.65 -6.71
C LYS A 268 14.12 9.58 -6.07
N GLU A 269 13.30 10.26 -6.88
CA GLU A 269 12.23 11.14 -6.40
C GLU A 269 11.21 10.39 -5.53
N LEU A 270 10.81 9.18 -5.94
CA LEU A 270 9.90 8.35 -5.14
C LEU A 270 10.54 7.96 -3.80
N LEU A 271 11.80 7.52 -3.79
CA LEU A 271 12.53 7.11 -2.58
C LEU A 271 12.76 8.28 -1.61
N THR A 272 13.01 9.49 -2.11
CA THR A 272 13.24 10.70 -1.30
C THR A 272 11.97 11.43 -0.91
N SER A 273 10.85 11.13 -1.57
CA SER A 273 9.55 11.69 -1.22
C SER A 273 9.24 11.54 0.27
N PHE A 274 8.48 12.49 0.81
CA PHE A 274 8.00 12.44 2.19
C PHE A 274 7.18 11.16 2.50
N ARG A 275 6.71 10.46 1.46
CA ARG A 275 5.94 9.21 1.57
C ARG A 275 6.83 7.99 1.81
N ARG A 276 8.12 8.03 1.41
CA ARG A 276 9.10 6.94 1.56
C ARG A 276 8.53 5.54 1.25
N PRO A 277 7.94 5.30 0.07
CA PRO A 277 7.42 3.98 -0.31
C PRO A 277 8.57 2.97 -0.50
N ILE A 278 8.22 1.69 -0.57
CA ILE A 278 9.08 0.66 -1.13
C ILE A 278 9.02 0.80 -2.65
N VAL A 279 10.17 1.02 -3.28
CA VAL A 279 10.32 1.09 -4.73
C VAL A 279 10.99 -0.20 -5.23
N VAL A 280 10.41 -0.84 -6.24
CA VAL A 280 10.95 -2.05 -6.85
C VAL A 280 12.03 -1.67 -7.85
N LEU A 281 13.29 -1.84 -7.47
CA LEU A 281 14.47 -1.48 -8.24
C LEU A 281 15.11 -2.68 -8.91
N LYS A 282 15.81 -2.45 -10.01
CA LYS A 282 16.66 -3.45 -10.66
C LYS A 282 17.95 -3.66 -9.86
N LYS A 283 18.28 -4.91 -9.55
CA LYS A 283 19.51 -5.23 -8.81
C LYS A 283 20.78 -4.97 -9.62
N LYS A 284 21.86 -4.69 -8.91
CA LYS A 284 23.23 -4.48 -9.41
C LYS A 284 24.22 -5.17 -8.47
N GLY A 285 25.17 -5.92 -9.01
CA GLY A 285 26.21 -6.59 -8.23
C GLY A 285 25.68 -7.64 -7.24
N GLU A 286 26.54 -8.03 -6.30
CA GLU A 286 26.30 -9.11 -5.33
C GLU A 286 26.52 -8.67 -3.88
N VAL A 287 26.38 -7.36 -3.59
CA VAL A 287 26.58 -6.79 -2.24
C VAL A 287 25.62 -7.39 -1.21
N LEU A 288 24.41 -7.74 -1.66
CA LEU A 288 23.36 -8.26 -0.79
C LEU A 288 23.17 -9.77 -1.00
N SER A 289 22.74 -10.47 0.05
CA SER A 289 22.37 -11.87 -0.02
C SER A 289 21.38 -12.14 -1.14
N LYS A 290 21.70 -13.13 -1.99
CA LYS A 290 20.80 -13.62 -3.05
C LYS A 290 19.44 -14.10 -2.52
N TYR A 291 19.38 -14.48 -1.24
CA TYR A 291 18.17 -14.95 -0.59
C TYR A 291 17.20 -13.83 -0.23
N ILE A 292 17.52 -12.55 -0.41
CA ILE A 292 16.55 -11.47 -0.18
C ILE A 292 15.42 -11.53 -1.21
N ALA A 293 15.77 -11.70 -2.49
CA ALA A 293 14.84 -11.80 -3.62
C ALA A 293 15.30 -12.91 -4.58
N PRO A 294 15.13 -14.20 -4.20
CA PRO A 294 15.72 -15.31 -4.93
C PRO A 294 15.12 -15.45 -6.33
N ASN A 295 15.98 -15.63 -7.33
CA ASN A 295 15.61 -15.81 -8.75
C ASN A 295 14.80 -14.65 -9.36
N LEU A 296 14.89 -13.46 -8.77
CA LEU A 296 14.31 -12.24 -9.31
C LEU A 296 15.42 -11.27 -9.71
N HIS A 297 15.21 -10.49 -10.78
CA HIS A 297 16.13 -9.44 -11.20
C HIS A 297 15.93 -8.12 -10.42
N ASN A 298 14.84 -8.03 -9.65
CA ASN A 298 14.44 -6.83 -8.90
C ASN A 298 14.44 -7.05 -7.39
N ILE A 299 14.49 -5.95 -6.64
CA ILE A 299 14.46 -5.90 -5.18
C ILE A 299 13.60 -4.71 -4.71
N GLY A 300 12.80 -4.89 -3.66
CA GLY A 300 12.01 -3.80 -3.08
C GLY A 300 12.85 -3.04 -2.05
N VAL A 301 13.04 -1.73 -2.27
CA VAL A 301 13.90 -0.87 -1.43
C VAL A 301 13.12 0.32 -0.92
N MET A 302 13.24 0.65 0.36
CA MET A 302 12.76 1.92 0.93
C MET A 302 13.88 2.63 1.67
N LEU A 303 13.66 3.91 1.99
CA LEU A 303 14.56 4.71 2.82
C LEU A 303 14.00 4.92 4.23
N PRO A 304 14.85 5.31 5.22
CA PRO A 304 14.42 5.52 6.59
C PRO A 304 13.36 6.61 6.66
N TYR A 305 12.23 6.31 7.30
CA TYR A 305 11.10 7.25 7.38
C TYR A 305 10.73 7.69 8.81
N ALA A 306 11.33 7.09 9.84
CA ALA A 306 11.03 7.37 11.26
C ALA A 306 12.33 7.43 12.06
N GLY A 307 12.32 8.07 13.23
CA GLY A 307 13.54 8.38 13.98
C GLY A 307 14.29 7.11 14.39
N VAL A 308 13.55 6.08 14.80
CA VAL A 308 14.11 4.75 15.09
C VAL A 308 14.93 4.19 13.92
N HIS A 309 14.50 4.38 12.67
CA HIS A 309 15.21 3.85 11.51
C HIS A 309 16.56 4.54 11.32
N TYR A 310 16.59 5.87 11.40
CA TYR A 310 17.82 6.65 11.31
C TYR A 310 18.78 6.31 12.46
N LEU A 311 18.26 6.12 13.67
CA LEU A 311 19.06 5.75 14.83
C LEU A 311 19.63 4.33 14.73
N LEU A 312 18.91 3.38 14.15
CA LEU A 312 19.46 2.05 13.86
C LEU A 312 20.66 2.16 12.91
N PHE A 313 20.52 2.89 11.78
CA PHE A 313 21.62 3.12 10.83
C PHE A 313 22.76 3.98 11.38
N TYR A 314 22.51 4.79 12.41
CA TYR A 314 23.54 5.53 13.12
C TYR A 314 24.47 4.59 13.92
N TYR A 315 23.95 3.47 14.43
CA TYR A 315 24.70 2.53 15.27
C TYR A 315 25.20 1.26 14.57
N ILE A 316 24.68 0.95 13.36
CA ILE A 316 25.11 -0.22 12.58
C ILE A 316 25.84 0.22 11.30
N GLU A 317 26.84 -0.56 10.86
CA GLU A 317 27.58 -0.34 9.61
C GLU A 317 27.05 -1.20 8.44
N GLU A 318 25.77 -1.56 8.49
CA GLU A 318 25.13 -2.36 7.44
C GLU A 318 24.59 -1.42 6.33
N PRO A 319 24.68 -1.80 5.03
CA PRO A 319 24.12 -1.01 3.93
C PRO A 319 22.59 -0.97 3.93
N ALA A 320 21.95 -2.08 4.30
CA ALA A 320 20.50 -2.22 4.33
C ALA A 320 20.02 -3.23 5.38
N LEU A 321 18.80 -3.06 5.86
CA LEU A 321 18.13 -4.00 6.75
C LEU A 321 16.95 -4.63 6.01
N VAL A 322 16.73 -5.93 6.18
CA VAL A 322 15.44 -6.54 5.83
C VAL A 322 14.35 -5.84 6.64
N MET A 323 13.25 -5.46 6.01
CA MET A 323 12.10 -4.83 6.68
C MET A 323 10.82 -5.43 6.12
N THR A 324 10.47 -6.63 6.60
CA THR A 324 9.25 -7.32 6.18
C THR A 324 8.16 -7.19 7.24
N SER A 325 6.90 -6.96 6.84
CA SER A 325 5.73 -6.93 7.73
C SER A 325 5.72 -8.12 8.69
N ALA A 326 5.49 -7.92 9.99
CA ALA A 326 5.47 -8.97 11.01
C ALA A 326 4.05 -9.54 11.19
N ASN A 327 3.75 -10.62 10.45
CA ASN A 327 2.44 -11.25 10.38
C ASN A 327 2.53 -12.72 9.95
N ALA A 328 1.53 -13.53 10.30
CA ALA A 328 1.35 -14.81 9.61
C ALA A 328 1.02 -14.57 8.12
N PRO A 329 1.38 -15.49 7.20
CA PRO A 329 0.99 -15.36 5.80
C PRO A 329 -0.53 -15.19 5.63
N GLY A 330 -0.95 -14.09 4.99
CA GLY A 330 -2.36 -13.75 4.74
C GLY A 330 -3.06 -12.98 5.87
N GLU A 331 -2.46 -12.89 7.07
CA GLU A 331 -3.00 -12.10 8.19
C GLU A 331 -2.48 -10.65 8.17
N PRO A 332 -3.17 -9.70 8.81
CA PRO A 332 -2.69 -8.32 8.87
C PRO A 332 -1.50 -8.16 9.83
N MET A 333 -0.76 -7.06 9.68
CA MET A 333 0.42 -6.73 10.51
C MET A 333 0.09 -6.53 11.99
N PHE A 334 0.92 -7.03 12.90
CA PHE A 334 0.73 -6.79 14.33
C PHE A 334 0.95 -5.31 14.70
N ILE A 335 0.04 -4.80 15.54
CA ILE A 335 0.07 -3.42 16.05
C ILE A 335 0.12 -3.38 17.58
N GLU A 336 -0.36 -4.44 18.25
CA GLU A 336 -0.33 -4.58 19.71
C GLU A 336 0.94 -5.28 20.18
N ASN A 337 1.48 -4.85 21.33
CA ASN A 337 2.77 -5.36 21.82
C ASN A 337 2.68 -6.85 22.19
N GLU A 338 1.54 -7.27 22.72
CA GLU A 338 1.24 -8.64 23.14
C GLU A 338 1.30 -9.60 21.95
N GLU A 339 0.82 -9.19 20.77
CA GLU A 339 0.92 -9.97 19.54
C GLU A 339 2.37 -10.07 19.06
N ILE A 340 3.14 -8.98 19.17
CA ILE A 340 4.56 -8.93 18.75
C ILE A 340 5.39 -9.94 19.56
N PHE A 341 5.15 -10.06 20.87
CA PHE A 341 5.87 -10.99 21.73
C PHE A 341 5.66 -12.48 21.37
N THR A 342 4.67 -12.80 20.53
CA THR A 342 4.47 -14.17 20.03
C THR A 342 5.48 -14.58 18.96
N LEU A 343 6.23 -13.64 18.38
CA LEU A 343 7.10 -13.86 17.22
C LEU A 343 8.40 -14.65 17.49
N LYS A 344 8.63 -15.11 18.73
CA LYS A 344 9.81 -15.92 19.13
C LYS A 344 11.15 -15.32 18.64
N CYS A 345 11.26 -13.99 18.64
CA CYS A 345 12.47 -13.23 18.33
C CYS A 345 12.64 -12.08 19.32
N HIS A 346 13.71 -11.30 19.21
CA HIS A 346 13.85 -10.07 19.98
C HIS A 346 12.79 -9.05 19.53
N ALA A 347 12.38 -8.13 20.41
CA ALA A 347 11.37 -7.14 20.08
C ALA A 347 11.74 -5.74 20.60
N LEU A 348 11.80 -4.78 19.68
CA LEU A 348 11.93 -3.35 19.94
C LEU A 348 10.54 -2.72 19.79
N VAL A 349 9.86 -2.54 20.92
CA VAL A 349 8.46 -2.05 20.99
C VAL A 349 8.37 -0.71 21.69
N HIS A 350 7.26 0.00 21.53
CA HIS A 350 7.01 1.26 22.22
C HIS A 350 5.59 1.36 22.79
N ASN A 351 5.39 2.32 23.68
CA ASN A 351 4.12 2.56 24.37
C ASN A 351 3.14 3.49 23.64
N ARG A 352 3.50 4.12 22.51
CA ARG A 352 2.49 4.77 21.65
C ARG A 352 1.62 3.72 20.95
N ARG A 353 0.31 3.81 21.09
CA ARG A 353 -0.64 2.94 20.36
C ARG A 353 -0.65 3.27 18.87
N ILE A 354 -0.82 2.25 18.03
CA ILE A 354 -1.05 2.41 16.59
C ILE A 354 -2.54 2.17 16.37
N LYS A 355 -3.29 3.22 16.01
CA LYS A 355 -4.73 3.12 15.87
C LYS A 355 -5.12 2.50 14.53
N ASN A 356 -4.58 3.05 13.46
CA ASN A 356 -4.88 2.58 12.11
C ASN A 356 -3.66 1.83 11.58
N ARG A 357 -3.80 0.50 11.45
CA ARG A 357 -2.80 -0.34 10.80
C ARG A 357 -2.56 0.18 9.38
N CYS A 358 -1.30 0.32 8.98
CA CYS A 358 -0.95 0.86 7.67
C CYS A 358 0.36 0.23 7.17
N ASP A 359 0.25 -0.74 6.26
CA ASP A 359 1.39 -1.35 5.57
C ASP A 359 2.16 -0.33 4.73
N ASP A 360 3.44 -0.58 4.49
CA ASP A 360 4.23 0.19 3.53
C ASP A 360 3.66 0.08 2.11
N SER A 361 3.58 1.22 1.42
CA SER A 361 3.21 1.26 0.01
C SER A 361 4.34 0.68 -0.85
N VAL A 362 3.98 0.01 -1.95
CA VAL A 362 4.93 -0.59 -2.89
C VAL A 362 4.65 -0.08 -4.30
N ILE A 363 5.67 0.45 -4.96
CA ILE A 363 5.60 1.07 -6.28
C ILE A 363 6.67 0.45 -7.19
N LYS A 364 6.31 0.17 -8.44
CA LYS A 364 7.25 -0.18 -9.52
C LYS A 364 7.17 0.90 -10.58
N VAL A 365 8.31 1.30 -11.15
CA VAL A 365 8.33 2.19 -12.29
C VAL A 365 8.29 1.36 -13.58
N ILE A 366 7.26 1.57 -14.40
CA ILE A 366 7.06 0.86 -15.67
C ILE A 366 7.02 1.91 -16.77
N ASN A 367 7.92 1.80 -17.76
CA ASN A 367 8.05 2.76 -18.87
C ASN A 367 8.14 4.22 -18.39
N GLY A 368 8.90 4.47 -17.32
CA GLY A 368 9.08 5.79 -16.72
C GLY A 368 7.90 6.29 -15.88
N LYS A 369 6.81 5.52 -15.74
CA LYS A 369 5.63 5.89 -14.94
C LYS A 369 5.57 5.12 -13.63
N PRO A 370 5.34 5.78 -12.48
CA PRO A 370 5.06 5.10 -11.21
C PRO A 370 3.78 4.28 -11.30
N THR A 371 3.80 3.03 -10.87
CA THR A 371 2.64 2.14 -10.83
C THR A 371 2.54 1.47 -9.46
N PHE A 372 1.38 1.58 -8.82
CA PHE A 372 1.16 0.93 -7.53
C PHE A 372 1.06 -0.58 -7.68
N ILE A 373 1.83 -1.29 -6.86
CA ILE A 373 1.54 -2.68 -6.50
C ILE A 373 0.70 -2.70 -5.22
N ARG A 374 0.97 -1.75 -4.31
CA ARG A 374 0.25 -1.61 -3.05
C ARG A 374 0.16 -0.14 -2.66
N ARG A 375 -1.06 0.37 -2.50
CA ARG A 375 -1.34 1.72 -1.99
C ARG A 375 -1.75 1.65 -0.51
N SER A 376 -0.97 2.26 0.38
CA SER A 376 -1.18 2.23 1.82
C SER A 376 -0.47 3.42 2.52
N ARG A 377 0.57 3.18 3.33
CA ARG A 377 1.28 4.23 4.09
C ARG A 377 1.82 5.32 3.19
N GLY A 378 1.68 6.56 3.65
CA GLY A 378 2.12 7.73 2.92
C GLY A 378 1.14 8.18 1.85
N TYR A 379 0.08 7.41 1.55
CA TYR A 379 -0.97 7.78 0.59
C TYR A 379 -2.35 7.79 1.21
N VAL A 380 -2.67 6.83 2.08
CA VAL A 380 -3.95 6.82 2.81
C VAL A 380 -3.90 7.86 3.92
N PRO A 381 -4.97 8.68 4.12
CA PRO A 381 -6.32 8.56 3.54
C PRO A 381 -6.60 9.57 2.43
N GLU A 382 -5.59 10.02 1.70
CA GLU A 382 -5.77 10.94 0.56
C GLU A 382 -6.76 10.34 -0.44
N ALA A 383 -7.73 11.14 -0.87
CA ALA A 383 -8.74 10.72 -1.83
C ALA A 383 -8.18 10.76 -3.26
N ILE A 384 -8.74 9.92 -4.13
CA ILE A 384 -8.60 10.04 -5.57
C ILE A 384 -9.79 10.83 -6.10
N GLU A 385 -9.54 11.91 -6.84
CA GLU A 385 -10.59 12.62 -7.53
C GLU A 385 -11.05 11.80 -8.73
N VAL A 386 -12.36 11.60 -8.83
CA VAL A 386 -13.00 10.86 -9.90
C VAL A 386 -14.01 11.78 -10.59
N ASN A 387 -13.97 11.83 -11.92
CA ASN A 387 -14.80 12.73 -12.72
C ASN A 387 -16.22 12.17 -12.91
N VAL A 388 -16.92 11.96 -11.80
CA VAL A 388 -18.30 11.46 -11.75
C VAL A 388 -19.18 12.47 -11.02
N ASP A 389 -20.36 12.75 -11.57
CA ASP A 389 -21.41 13.51 -10.87
C ASP A 389 -22.21 12.55 -10.01
N ASN A 390 -21.84 12.46 -8.73
CA ASN A 390 -22.44 11.52 -7.79
C ASN A 390 -22.84 12.25 -6.49
N LYS A 391 -24.12 12.12 -6.14
CA LYS A 391 -24.70 12.70 -4.92
C LYS A 391 -24.89 11.67 -3.80
N GLU A 392 -24.68 10.39 -4.10
CA GLU A 392 -24.89 9.28 -3.16
C GLU A 392 -23.57 8.86 -2.50
N ASN A 393 -23.60 8.39 -1.26
CA ASN A 393 -22.42 7.74 -0.67
C ASN A 393 -22.42 6.26 -1.06
N ILE A 394 -21.36 5.80 -1.72
CA ILE A 394 -21.23 4.42 -2.20
C ILE A 394 -20.01 3.77 -1.56
N LEU A 395 -20.18 2.57 -1.02
CA LEU A 395 -19.08 1.78 -0.46
C LEU A 395 -18.75 0.63 -1.41
N ALA A 396 -17.48 0.39 -1.69
CA ALA A 396 -17.01 -0.79 -2.42
C ALA A 396 -16.06 -1.61 -1.55
N LEU A 397 -16.24 -2.93 -1.51
CA LEU A 397 -15.42 -3.82 -0.66
C LEU A 397 -14.30 -4.56 -1.41
N GLY A 398 -14.26 -4.44 -2.74
CA GLY A 398 -13.24 -5.08 -3.58
C GLY A 398 -13.44 -6.59 -3.77
N ALA A 399 -12.34 -7.26 -4.13
CA ALA A 399 -12.26 -8.71 -4.37
C ALA A 399 -11.98 -9.48 -3.07
N GLU A 400 -11.18 -10.55 -3.08
CA GLU A 400 -10.82 -11.34 -1.89
C GLU A 400 -9.35 -11.23 -1.48
N GLU A 401 -8.45 -11.16 -2.47
CA GLU A 401 -7.01 -10.99 -2.30
C GLU A 401 -6.60 -9.51 -2.50
N MET A 402 -5.52 -9.10 -1.83
CA MET A 402 -4.95 -7.75 -1.88
C MET A 402 -5.96 -6.60 -1.72
N VAL A 403 -6.97 -6.80 -0.89
CA VAL A 403 -8.17 -5.96 -0.81
C VAL A 403 -7.86 -4.53 -0.38
N THR A 404 -8.60 -3.59 -0.99
CA THR A 404 -8.81 -2.23 -0.51
C THR A 404 -10.31 -1.92 -0.58
N ALA A 405 -10.89 -1.40 0.50
CA ALA A 405 -12.23 -0.82 0.46
C ALA A 405 -12.17 0.60 -0.12
N CYS A 406 -13.28 1.08 -0.67
CA CYS A 406 -13.39 2.44 -1.19
C CYS A 406 -14.73 3.05 -0.78
N LEU A 407 -14.70 4.25 -0.23
CA LEU A 407 -15.87 5.09 0.00
C LEU A 407 -15.89 6.22 -1.03
N LEU A 408 -16.91 6.25 -1.89
CA LEU A 408 -17.16 7.35 -2.80
C LEU A 408 -18.12 8.35 -2.13
N LYS A 409 -17.69 9.60 -2.02
CA LYS A 409 -18.48 10.74 -1.52
C LYS A 409 -18.25 11.92 -2.46
N GLY A 410 -19.32 12.43 -3.07
CA GLY A 410 -19.19 13.43 -4.13
C GLY A 410 -18.36 12.88 -5.29
N SER A 411 -17.34 13.65 -5.70
CA SER A 411 -16.34 13.29 -6.72
C SER A 411 -15.06 12.69 -6.15
N LYS A 412 -15.07 12.23 -4.89
CA LYS A 412 -13.86 11.71 -4.20
C LYS A 412 -14.00 10.26 -3.78
N ALA A 413 -13.05 9.44 -4.23
CA ALA A 413 -12.88 8.06 -3.85
C ALA A 413 -11.84 7.94 -2.73
N PHE A 414 -12.31 7.66 -1.51
CA PHE A 414 -11.47 7.45 -0.33
C PHE A 414 -11.17 5.96 -0.17
N LEU A 415 -9.97 5.55 -0.56
CA LEU A 415 -9.53 4.16 -0.40
C LEU A 415 -8.98 3.90 1.01
N SER A 416 -9.26 2.72 1.54
CA SER A 416 -8.60 2.20 2.73
C SER A 416 -7.11 1.97 2.46
N GLN A 417 -6.36 1.74 3.53
CA GLN A 417 -5.08 1.04 3.47
C GLN A 417 -5.22 -0.35 2.85
N HIS A 418 -4.07 -0.94 2.50
CA HIS A 418 -4.02 -2.33 2.09
C HIS A 418 -4.52 -3.24 3.22
N ILE A 419 -5.55 -4.04 2.94
CA ILE A 419 -6.17 -4.93 3.91
C ILE A 419 -5.53 -6.33 3.86
N GLY A 420 -5.31 -6.85 2.66
CA GLY A 420 -4.69 -8.16 2.44
C GLY A 420 -5.67 -9.21 1.93
N ASP A 421 -5.52 -10.44 2.40
CA ASP A 421 -6.30 -11.62 1.97
C ASP A 421 -7.43 -11.93 2.98
N THR A 422 -8.67 -11.68 2.55
CA THR A 422 -9.89 -11.84 3.35
C THR A 422 -10.38 -13.27 3.46
N SER A 423 -9.65 -14.26 2.92
CA SER A 423 -9.85 -15.68 3.25
C SER A 423 -9.56 -15.97 4.72
N LYS A 424 -8.79 -15.10 5.40
CA LYS A 424 -8.50 -15.17 6.84
C LYS A 424 -9.49 -14.33 7.63
N LEU A 425 -10.02 -14.90 8.71
CA LEU A 425 -11.00 -14.23 9.58
C LEU A 425 -10.47 -12.89 10.12
N LYS A 426 -9.24 -12.85 10.66
CA LYS A 426 -8.64 -11.61 11.17
C LYS A 426 -8.52 -10.51 10.11
N THR A 427 -8.30 -10.89 8.86
CA THR A 427 -8.21 -9.94 7.74
C THR A 427 -9.59 -9.42 7.34
N LEU A 428 -10.62 -10.27 7.42
CA LEU A 428 -12.01 -9.87 7.22
C LEU A 428 -12.51 -8.93 8.32
N GLU A 429 -12.17 -9.21 9.59
CA GLU A 429 -12.44 -8.32 10.73
C GLU A 429 -11.74 -6.97 10.53
N PHE A 430 -10.48 -6.99 10.09
CA PHE A 430 -9.76 -5.77 9.75
C PHE A 430 -10.41 -4.98 8.60
N LEU A 431 -10.94 -5.65 7.57
CA LEU A 431 -11.69 -4.99 6.50
C LEU A 431 -12.91 -4.26 7.07
N GLU A 432 -13.69 -4.95 7.92
CA GLU A 432 -14.88 -4.38 8.54
C GLU A 432 -14.53 -3.14 9.41
N ASP A 433 -13.47 -3.23 10.22
CA ASP A 433 -12.97 -2.10 11.01
C ASP A 433 -12.52 -0.91 10.13
N ALA A 434 -11.80 -1.19 9.03
CA ALA A 434 -11.35 -0.17 8.10
C ALA A 434 -12.52 0.52 7.38
N VAL A 435 -13.58 -0.21 7.05
CA VAL A 435 -14.82 0.34 6.48
C VAL A 435 -15.50 1.30 7.46
N TYR A 436 -15.69 0.90 8.72
CA TYR A 436 -16.27 1.79 9.72
C TYR A 436 -15.39 3.00 9.98
N ASN A 437 -14.06 2.84 9.95
CA ASN A 437 -13.13 3.95 10.06
C ASN A 437 -13.27 4.93 8.88
N LEU A 438 -13.39 4.45 7.64
CA LEU A 438 -13.64 5.30 6.46
C LEU A 438 -14.95 6.09 6.61
N ILE A 439 -16.03 5.46 7.05
CA ILE A 439 -17.32 6.11 7.26
C ILE A 439 -17.21 7.21 8.34
N ARG A 440 -16.59 6.89 9.48
CA ARG A 440 -16.38 7.83 10.59
C ARG A 440 -15.50 9.01 10.18
N MET A 441 -14.32 8.74 9.63
CA MET A 441 -13.36 9.79 9.23
C MET A 441 -13.91 10.73 8.16
N ASN A 442 -14.84 10.25 7.32
CA ASN A 442 -15.46 11.07 6.27
C ASN A 442 -16.82 11.68 6.68
N LYS A 443 -17.25 11.50 7.93
CA LYS A 443 -18.54 11.97 8.47
C LYS A 443 -19.69 11.61 7.53
N VAL A 444 -19.86 10.33 7.25
CA VAL A 444 -20.93 9.79 6.40
C VAL A 444 -22.02 9.20 7.27
N GLU A 445 -23.23 9.77 7.16
CA GLU A 445 -24.40 9.36 7.97
C GLU A 445 -25.24 8.25 7.33
N GLY A 446 -25.01 7.95 6.05
CA GLY A 446 -25.74 6.90 5.33
C GLY A 446 -25.02 6.42 4.08
N ILE A 447 -25.22 5.15 3.74
CA ILE A 447 -24.69 4.49 2.54
C ILE A 447 -25.86 4.12 1.65
N ALA A 448 -25.86 4.58 0.40
CA ALA A 448 -26.94 4.32 -0.54
C ALA A 448 -26.77 2.95 -1.23
N LYS A 449 -25.52 2.59 -1.53
CA LYS A 449 -25.15 1.39 -2.29
C LYS A 449 -23.88 0.77 -1.75
N ILE A 450 -23.82 -0.56 -1.77
CA ILE A 450 -22.60 -1.33 -1.52
C ILE A 450 -22.25 -2.14 -2.77
N ALA A 451 -21.04 -1.95 -3.30
CA ALA A 451 -20.51 -2.70 -4.42
C ALA A 451 -19.55 -3.80 -3.94
N VAL A 452 -19.72 -5.00 -4.50
CA VAL A 452 -18.88 -6.18 -4.24
C VAL A 452 -18.53 -6.89 -5.54
N ASP A 453 -17.49 -7.72 -5.53
CA ASP A 453 -17.16 -8.56 -6.68
C ASP A 453 -18.34 -9.48 -7.09
N LEU A 454 -18.37 -9.87 -8.36
CA LEU A 454 -19.37 -10.78 -8.91
C LEU A 454 -19.25 -12.19 -8.33
N HIS A 455 -18.06 -12.58 -7.84
CA HIS A 455 -17.81 -13.92 -7.32
C HIS A 455 -18.73 -14.26 -6.13
N PRO A 456 -19.55 -15.32 -6.21
CA PRO A 456 -20.62 -15.55 -5.23
C PRO A 456 -20.14 -15.97 -3.82
N TYR A 457 -18.89 -16.42 -3.67
CA TYR A 457 -18.43 -17.02 -2.41
C TYR A 457 -17.34 -16.24 -1.68
N PHE A 458 -16.90 -15.09 -2.20
CA PHE A 458 -15.88 -14.29 -1.52
C PHE A 458 -16.39 -13.81 -0.17
N ASN A 459 -15.48 -13.77 0.81
CA ASN A 459 -15.84 -13.28 2.14
C ASN A 459 -16.22 -11.79 2.13
N THR A 460 -15.69 -11.00 1.18
CA THR A 460 -16.11 -9.61 0.95
C THR A 460 -17.55 -9.48 0.47
N VAL A 461 -18.07 -10.45 -0.30
CA VAL A 461 -19.49 -10.49 -0.68
C VAL A 461 -20.37 -10.76 0.54
N LYS A 462 -20.00 -11.72 1.38
CA LYS A 462 -20.73 -12.02 2.63
C LYS A 462 -20.74 -10.82 3.57
N LEU A 463 -19.61 -10.13 3.72
CA LEU A 463 -19.53 -8.88 4.49
C LEU A 463 -20.39 -7.78 3.85
N GLY A 464 -20.39 -7.67 2.52
CA GLY A 464 -21.24 -6.72 1.79
C GLY A 464 -22.73 -6.96 2.01
N GLU A 465 -23.18 -8.22 2.01
CA GLU A 465 -24.57 -8.60 2.32
C GLU A 465 -24.96 -8.23 3.76
N LYS A 466 -24.07 -8.50 4.72
CA LYS A 466 -24.23 -8.09 6.13
C LYS A 466 -24.36 -6.57 6.27
N LEU A 467 -23.43 -5.82 5.66
CA LEU A 467 -23.44 -4.35 5.73
C LEU A 467 -24.63 -3.75 4.97
N ALA A 468 -25.03 -4.33 3.84
CA ALA A 468 -26.15 -3.85 3.06
C ALA A 468 -27.47 -3.96 3.83
N SER A 469 -27.64 -5.06 4.57
CA SER A 469 -28.75 -5.25 5.48
C SER A 469 -28.71 -4.26 6.64
N LYS A 470 -27.52 -4.05 7.24
CA LYS A 470 -27.34 -3.11 8.35
C LYS A 470 -27.63 -1.65 7.98
N PHE A 471 -27.19 -1.21 6.81
CA PHE A 471 -27.42 0.15 6.32
C PHE A 471 -28.73 0.31 5.55
N ASN A 472 -29.51 -0.77 5.40
CA ASN A 472 -30.73 -0.81 4.59
C ASN A 472 -30.54 -0.23 3.18
N CYS A 473 -29.52 -0.73 2.47
CA CYS A 473 -29.05 -0.18 1.20
C CYS A 473 -28.92 -1.25 0.11
N LYS A 474 -28.81 -0.82 -1.16
CA LYS A 474 -28.75 -1.74 -2.30
C LYS A 474 -27.36 -2.37 -2.44
N LEU A 475 -27.30 -3.70 -2.52
CA LEU A 475 -26.08 -4.42 -2.90
C LEU A 475 -25.96 -4.51 -4.44
N ILE A 476 -24.78 -4.21 -4.97
CA ILE A 476 -24.45 -4.27 -6.40
C ILE A 476 -23.27 -5.21 -6.58
N ARG A 477 -23.39 -6.15 -7.53
CA ARG A 477 -22.31 -7.05 -7.90
C ARG A 477 -21.64 -6.55 -9.18
N CYS A 478 -20.32 -6.40 -9.15
CA CYS A 478 -19.51 -5.83 -10.22
C CYS A 478 -18.54 -6.89 -10.78
N GLN A 479 -18.43 -6.98 -12.10
CA GLN A 479 -17.51 -7.95 -12.71
C GLN A 479 -16.05 -7.51 -12.52
N HIS A 480 -15.19 -8.45 -12.12
CA HIS A 480 -13.81 -8.20 -11.70
C HIS A 480 -12.95 -7.46 -12.74
N HIS A 481 -12.98 -7.91 -13.99
CA HIS A 481 -12.16 -7.36 -15.07
C HIS A 481 -12.69 -6.02 -15.60
N HIS A 482 -14.02 -5.84 -15.55
CA HIS A 482 -14.68 -4.58 -15.79
C HIS A 482 -14.27 -3.56 -14.74
N ALA A 483 -14.21 -3.95 -13.45
CA ALA A 483 -13.72 -3.09 -12.38
C ALA A 483 -12.25 -2.67 -12.58
N HIS A 484 -11.36 -3.57 -13.03
CA HIS A 484 -9.98 -3.22 -13.41
C HIS A 484 -9.89 -2.18 -14.52
N ILE A 485 -10.74 -2.27 -15.53
CA ILE A 485 -10.73 -1.32 -16.66
C ILE A 485 -11.38 0.01 -16.23
N VAL A 486 -12.46 -0.04 -15.43
CA VAL A 486 -13.15 1.16 -14.96
C VAL A 486 -12.32 1.94 -13.93
N SER A 487 -11.47 1.29 -13.14
CA SER A 487 -10.54 2.00 -12.26
C SER A 487 -9.57 2.89 -13.06
N LEU A 488 -9.05 2.39 -14.19
CA LEU A 488 -8.23 3.17 -15.12
C LEU A 488 -9.02 4.34 -15.74
N MET A 489 -10.28 4.11 -16.13
CA MET A 489 -11.15 5.19 -16.64
C MET A 489 -11.36 6.27 -15.59
N ALA A 490 -11.63 5.87 -14.35
CA ALA A 490 -11.89 6.77 -13.24
C ALA A 490 -10.66 7.61 -12.88
N GLU A 491 -9.47 6.99 -12.81
CA GLU A 491 -8.19 7.68 -12.54
C GLU A 491 -7.86 8.73 -13.60
N HIS A 492 -8.12 8.43 -14.87
CA HIS A 492 -7.84 9.34 -15.99
C HIS A 492 -9.02 10.23 -16.39
N GLY A 493 -10.15 10.15 -15.70
CA GLY A 493 -11.35 10.94 -16.00
C GLY A 493 -11.95 10.68 -17.39
N ILE A 494 -11.72 9.49 -17.97
CA ILE A 494 -12.21 9.09 -19.29
C ILE A 494 -13.72 8.80 -19.18
N LYS A 495 -14.53 9.37 -20.08
CA LYS A 495 -16.00 9.18 -20.08
C LYS A 495 -16.50 8.37 -21.27
N GLU A 496 -15.69 8.28 -22.30
CA GLU A 496 -15.96 7.56 -23.53
C GLU A 496 -15.84 6.05 -23.32
N LYS A 497 -16.45 5.30 -24.25
CA LYS A 497 -16.23 3.86 -24.33
C LYS A 497 -14.78 3.58 -24.74
N ILE A 498 -14.14 2.66 -24.02
CA ILE A 498 -12.77 2.23 -24.32
C ILE A 498 -12.69 0.73 -24.59
N ILE A 499 -11.69 0.32 -25.35
CA ILE A 499 -11.24 -1.07 -25.37
C ILE A 499 -10.18 -1.22 -24.28
N GLY A 500 -10.50 -1.99 -23.24
CA GLY A 500 -9.57 -2.33 -22.17
C GLY A 500 -9.08 -3.76 -22.30
N ILE A 501 -7.80 -3.97 -21.99
CA ILE A 501 -7.18 -5.29 -21.90
C ILE A 501 -6.97 -5.60 -20.42
N ALA A 502 -7.69 -6.59 -19.91
CA ALA A 502 -7.62 -7.01 -18.52
C ALA A 502 -6.86 -8.34 -18.43
N ILE A 503 -5.64 -8.27 -17.90
CA ILE A 503 -4.73 -9.40 -17.70
C ILE A 503 -4.59 -9.63 -16.20
N ASP A 504 -4.97 -10.82 -15.75
CA ASP A 504 -5.01 -11.16 -14.34
C ASP A 504 -4.73 -12.66 -14.10
N GLY A 505 -4.49 -13.01 -12.84
CA GLY A 505 -4.43 -14.38 -12.35
C GLY A 505 -5.79 -15.07 -12.47
N LEU A 506 -6.80 -14.65 -11.70
CA LEU A 506 -8.11 -15.31 -11.67
C LEU A 506 -9.17 -14.28 -11.28
N GLY A 507 -10.15 -14.06 -12.15
CA GLY A 507 -11.37 -13.34 -11.78
C GLY A 507 -12.62 -14.07 -12.24
N TYR A 508 -13.70 -13.94 -11.48
CA TYR A 508 -14.95 -14.62 -11.81
C TYR A 508 -15.61 -13.99 -13.06
N GLY A 509 -15.80 -14.82 -14.08
CA GLY A 509 -16.43 -14.45 -15.34
C GLY A 509 -17.95 -14.37 -15.24
N GLY A 510 -18.56 -13.53 -16.08
CA GLY A 510 -20.03 -13.45 -16.18
C GLY A 510 -20.71 -14.75 -16.67
N ASP A 511 -19.92 -15.62 -17.30
CA ASP A 511 -20.29 -16.96 -17.77
C ASP A 511 -20.01 -18.07 -16.73
N LYS A 512 -19.69 -17.70 -15.48
CA LYS A 512 -19.34 -18.61 -14.38
C LYS A 512 -18.05 -19.41 -14.61
N THR A 513 -17.16 -18.93 -15.49
CA THR A 513 -15.82 -19.48 -15.70
C THR A 513 -14.74 -18.55 -15.13
N TRP A 514 -13.47 -18.96 -15.18
CA TRP A 514 -12.36 -18.17 -14.65
C TRP A 514 -11.69 -17.33 -15.74
N TRP A 515 -11.84 -16.02 -15.67
CA TRP A 515 -11.23 -15.07 -16.59
C TRP A 515 -9.84 -14.61 -16.10
N GLY A 516 -9.06 -14.02 -17.00
CA GLY A 516 -7.74 -13.44 -16.68
C GLY A 516 -6.91 -13.04 -17.91
N GLY A 517 -7.52 -13.00 -19.09
CA GLY A 517 -6.86 -12.63 -20.34
C GLY A 517 -7.90 -12.10 -21.32
N GLU A 518 -8.58 -11.03 -20.92
CA GLU A 518 -9.81 -10.53 -21.54
C GLU A 518 -9.59 -9.21 -22.28
N ILE A 519 -10.31 -9.05 -23.40
CA ILE A 519 -10.44 -7.77 -24.11
C ILE A 519 -11.91 -7.36 -24.04
N LEU A 520 -12.18 -6.26 -23.36
CA LEU A 520 -13.53 -5.77 -23.11
C LEU A 520 -13.71 -4.39 -23.74
N LEU A 521 -14.87 -4.18 -24.38
CA LEU A 521 -15.37 -2.85 -24.72
C LEU A 521 -16.21 -2.36 -23.54
N CYS A 522 -15.73 -1.35 -22.81
CA CYS A 522 -16.31 -0.92 -21.53
C CYS A 522 -16.75 0.55 -21.56
N ASP A 523 -17.83 0.83 -20.83
CA ASP A 523 -18.11 2.12 -20.21
C ASP A 523 -18.21 1.94 -18.67
N TYR A 524 -18.55 2.98 -17.92
CA TYR A 524 -18.69 2.89 -16.45
C TYR A 524 -19.78 1.90 -15.99
N GLY A 525 -20.84 1.71 -16.78
CA GLY A 525 -22.00 0.90 -16.39
C GLY A 525 -22.04 -0.49 -17.00
N ASN A 526 -21.42 -0.68 -18.17
CA ASN A 526 -21.55 -1.88 -18.98
C ASN A 526 -20.22 -2.30 -19.60
N TYR A 527 -20.13 -3.57 -19.93
CA TYR A 527 -19.03 -4.11 -20.72
C TYR A 527 -19.54 -5.13 -21.74
N LYS A 528 -18.81 -5.24 -22.86
CA LYS A 528 -18.97 -6.30 -23.85
C LYS A 528 -17.63 -7.01 -24.04
N ARG A 529 -17.61 -8.33 -23.83
CA ARG A 529 -16.42 -9.15 -24.06
C ARG A 529 -16.21 -9.33 -25.57
N ILE A 530 -15.16 -8.73 -26.11
CA ILE A 530 -14.86 -8.75 -27.56
C ILE A 530 -13.69 -9.66 -27.92
N GLY A 531 -12.84 -10.03 -26.96
CA GLY A 531 -11.82 -11.06 -27.14
C GLY A 531 -11.31 -11.68 -25.84
N SER A 532 -10.63 -12.82 -25.93
CA SER A 532 -9.81 -13.37 -24.84
C SER A 532 -8.85 -14.45 -25.31
N LEU A 533 -8.11 -15.03 -24.37
CA LEU A 533 -7.45 -16.32 -24.52
C LEU A 533 -8.45 -17.48 -24.64
N ALA A 534 -8.04 -18.58 -25.27
CA ALA A 534 -8.86 -19.78 -25.36
C ALA A 534 -9.06 -20.45 -23.99
N TYR A 535 -10.26 -20.99 -23.75
CA TYR A 535 -10.52 -21.79 -22.55
C TYR A 535 -9.57 -22.97 -22.46
N SER A 536 -8.97 -23.13 -21.30
CA SER A 536 -8.03 -24.21 -20.98
C SER A 536 -8.46 -24.88 -19.67
N PRO A 537 -8.50 -26.22 -19.61
CA PRO A 537 -8.87 -26.95 -18.39
C PRO A 537 -7.77 -26.83 -17.33
N MET A 538 -8.16 -26.62 -16.08
CA MET A 538 -7.26 -26.46 -14.94
C MET A 538 -7.43 -27.65 -13.96
N PRO A 539 -6.71 -28.77 -14.16
CA PRO A 539 -6.92 -29.98 -13.37
C PRO A 539 -6.59 -29.78 -11.88
N GLY A 540 -7.63 -29.90 -11.05
CA GLY A 540 -7.57 -29.67 -9.61
C GLY A 540 -7.82 -28.23 -9.18
N GLY A 541 -8.26 -27.33 -10.07
CA GLY A 541 -8.61 -25.95 -9.73
C GLY A 541 -7.42 -25.20 -9.11
N ASP A 542 -7.54 -24.81 -7.84
CA ASP A 542 -6.49 -24.12 -7.07
C ASP A 542 -5.15 -24.88 -7.05
N LEU A 543 -5.17 -26.21 -7.16
CA LEU A 543 -3.95 -27.00 -7.29
C LEU A 543 -3.19 -26.69 -8.57
N ALA A 544 -3.86 -26.34 -9.67
CA ALA A 544 -3.21 -25.94 -10.91
C ALA A 544 -2.54 -24.57 -10.79
N THR A 545 -3.10 -23.68 -9.95
CA THR A 545 -2.47 -22.40 -9.59
C THR A 545 -1.26 -22.61 -8.68
N ARG A 546 -1.30 -23.61 -7.78
CA ARG A 546 -0.17 -23.92 -6.89
C ARG A 546 0.96 -24.68 -7.58
N PHE A 547 0.64 -25.62 -8.47
CA PHE A 547 1.60 -26.47 -9.17
C PHE A 547 1.45 -26.27 -10.68
N PRO A 548 2.18 -25.30 -11.27
CA PRO A 548 2.04 -24.91 -12.66
C PRO A 548 2.14 -26.01 -13.73
N ALA A 549 2.81 -27.13 -13.42
CA ALA A 549 2.87 -28.29 -14.31
C ALA A 549 1.46 -28.85 -14.64
N ARG A 550 0.51 -28.76 -13.70
CA ARG A 550 -0.89 -29.15 -13.91
C ARG A 550 -1.57 -28.24 -14.94
N ALA A 551 -1.35 -26.93 -14.85
CA ALA A 551 -1.87 -25.96 -15.82
C ALA A 551 -1.27 -26.20 -17.22
N ALA A 552 0.02 -26.53 -17.31
CA ALA A 552 0.67 -26.85 -18.58
C ALA A 552 0.03 -28.07 -19.27
N LEU A 553 -0.18 -29.18 -18.54
CA LEU A 553 -0.87 -30.36 -19.11
C LEU A 553 -2.31 -30.05 -19.51
N GLY A 554 -3.02 -29.26 -18.71
CA GLY A 554 -4.37 -28.84 -19.04
C GLY A 554 -4.45 -28.01 -20.33
N ILE A 555 -3.56 -27.04 -20.52
CA ILE A 555 -3.53 -26.25 -21.76
C ILE A 555 -3.15 -27.12 -22.97
N LEU A 556 -2.12 -27.96 -22.83
CA LEU A 556 -1.61 -28.83 -23.89
C LEU A 556 -2.62 -29.93 -24.29
N SER A 557 -3.53 -30.33 -23.40
CA SER A 557 -4.54 -31.38 -23.68
C SER A 557 -5.55 -31.00 -24.76
N LYS A 558 -5.54 -29.76 -25.23
CA LYS A 558 -6.37 -29.31 -26.33
C LYS A 558 -5.85 -29.75 -27.70
N ILE A 559 -4.57 -30.09 -27.79
CA ILE A 559 -3.87 -30.39 -29.05
C ILE A 559 -3.09 -31.71 -29.00
N TYR A 560 -2.86 -32.28 -27.82
CA TYR A 560 -2.19 -33.56 -27.61
C TYR A 560 -3.14 -34.59 -26.99
N SER A 561 -2.99 -35.86 -27.39
CA SER A 561 -3.62 -37.02 -26.76
C SER A 561 -3.06 -37.29 -25.36
N ILE A 562 -3.77 -38.10 -24.56
CA ILE A 562 -3.32 -38.45 -23.20
C ILE A 562 -1.96 -39.16 -23.21
N GLU A 563 -1.68 -39.99 -24.22
CA GLU A 563 -0.39 -40.68 -24.33
C GLU A 563 0.75 -39.70 -24.64
N GLU A 564 0.54 -38.77 -25.58
CA GLU A 564 1.52 -37.73 -25.89
C GLU A 564 1.76 -36.82 -24.68
N LEU A 565 0.71 -36.44 -23.95
CA LEU A 565 0.83 -35.66 -22.72
C LEU A 565 1.66 -36.39 -21.65
N ARG A 566 1.50 -37.71 -21.53
CA ARG A 566 2.28 -38.53 -20.59
C ARG A 566 3.77 -38.45 -20.91
N GLU A 567 4.13 -38.57 -22.18
CA GLU A 567 5.52 -38.51 -22.62
C GLU A 567 6.10 -37.10 -22.46
N ILE A 568 5.34 -36.05 -22.82
CA ILE A 568 5.72 -34.65 -22.56
C ILE A 568 5.94 -34.42 -21.06
N ALA A 569 5.05 -34.94 -20.22
CA ALA A 569 5.13 -34.77 -18.78
C ALA A 569 6.38 -35.42 -18.19
N LYS A 570 6.67 -36.68 -18.55
CA LYS A 570 7.87 -37.39 -18.11
C LYS A 570 9.15 -36.67 -18.54
N LYS A 571 9.19 -36.14 -19.76
CA LYS A 571 10.38 -35.49 -20.33
C LYS A 571 10.62 -34.08 -19.75
N HIS A 572 9.57 -33.28 -19.57
CA HIS A 572 9.73 -31.84 -19.28
C HIS A 572 9.11 -31.34 -17.98
N LEU A 573 8.16 -32.07 -17.40
CA LEU A 573 7.35 -31.60 -16.26
C LEU A 573 7.41 -32.53 -15.05
N ILE A 574 8.20 -33.60 -15.07
CA ILE A 574 8.22 -34.63 -14.02
C ILE A 574 8.52 -34.05 -12.63
N ASN A 575 9.42 -33.05 -12.57
CA ASN A 575 9.77 -32.33 -11.34
C ASN A 575 8.64 -31.46 -10.78
N GLY A 576 7.57 -31.24 -11.55
CA GLY A 576 6.36 -30.55 -11.11
C GLY A 576 5.34 -31.43 -10.41
N PHE A 577 5.59 -32.73 -10.32
CA PHE A 577 4.75 -33.70 -9.63
C PHE A 577 5.51 -34.34 -8.47
N ARG A 578 4.80 -34.76 -7.42
CA ARG A 578 5.40 -35.45 -6.26
C ARG A 578 5.91 -36.84 -6.63
N ASN A 579 5.23 -37.51 -7.56
CA ASN A 579 5.55 -38.85 -8.08
C ASN A 579 4.73 -39.13 -9.35
N GLU A 580 5.06 -40.23 -10.05
CA GLU A 580 4.37 -40.66 -11.27
C GLU A 580 2.88 -40.97 -11.03
N ARG A 581 2.51 -41.45 -9.84
CA ARG A 581 1.10 -41.70 -9.50
C ARG A 581 0.28 -40.40 -9.51
N GLU A 582 0.85 -39.29 -9.05
CA GLU A 582 0.19 -37.98 -9.15
C GLU A 582 -0.02 -37.57 -10.60
N LEU A 583 0.99 -37.79 -11.47
CA LEU A 583 0.89 -37.50 -12.89
C LEU A 583 -0.27 -38.28 -13.53
N GLU A 584 -0.35 -39.60 -13.33
CA GLU A 584 -1.42 -40.42 -13.90
C GLU A 584 -2.81 -39.97 -13.40
N LEU A 585 -2.94 -39.60 -12.12
CA LEU A 585 -4.20 -39.05 -11.60
C LEU A 585 -4.59 -37.73 -12.27
N VAL A 586 -3.63 -36.86 -12.58
CA VAL A 586 -3.87 -35.60 -13.30
C VAL A 586 -4.31 -35.87 -14.74
N LEU A 587 -3.65 -36.81 -15.43
CA LEU A 587 -4.06 -37.22 -16.78
C LEU A 587 -5.49 -37.79 -16.79
N MET A 588 -5.84 -38.63 -15.80
CA MET A 588 -7.20 -39.12 -15.62
C MET A 588 -8.22 -38.00 -15.34
N GLN A 589 -7.85 -36.96 -14.58
CA GLN A 589 -8.71 -35.80 -14.36
C GLN A 589 -9.03 -35.08 -15.67
N ILE A 590 -8.02 -34.88 -16.52
CA ILE A 590 -8.15 -34.26 -17.83
C ILE A 590 -9.04 -35.11 -18.74
N GLU A 591 -8.75 -36.40 -18.85
CA GLU A 591 -9.50 -37.34 -19.70
C GLU A 591 -10.99 -37.41 -19.32
N LYS A 592 -11.28 -37.54 -18.01
CA LYS A 592 -12.64 -37.66 -17.49
C LYS A 592 -13.35 -36.31 -17.28
N LYS A 593 -12.65 -35.19 -17.52
CA LYS A 593 -13.14 -33.81 -17.26
C LYS A 593 -13.66 -33.63 -15.83
N PHE A 594 -13.00 -34.28 -14.87
CA PHE A 594 -13.41 -34.27 -13.46
C PHE A 594 -12.55 -33.27 -12.67
N ASN A 595 -13.20 -32.30 -12.02
CA ASN A 595 -12.53 -31.20 -11.30
C ASN A 595 -11.52 -30.44 -12.18
N THR A 596 -11.90 -30.17 -13.42
CA THR A 596 -11.13 -29.42 -14.42
C THR A 596 -11.87 -28.14 -14.82
N PRO A 597 -12.02 -27.13 -13.93
CA PRO A 597 -12.64 -25.87 -14.31
C PRO A 597 -11.89 -25.23 -15.49
N LEU A 598 -12.64 -24.50 -16.32
CA LEU A 598 -12.08 -23.83 -17.49
C LEU A 598 -11.60 -22.42 -17.12
N SER A 599 -10.45 -22.04 -17.64
CA SER A 599 -9.88 -20.71 -17.46
C SER A 599 -9.38 -20.09 -18.77
N THR A 600 -9.46 -18.77 -18.87
CA THR A 600 -8.86 -17.92 -19.90
C THR A 600 -7.75 -17.03 -19.33
N SER A 601 -7.17 -17.41 -18.19
CA SER A 601 -6.15 -16.64 -17.49
C SER A 601 -4.81 -16.61 -18.20
N LEU A 602 -4.28 -15.40 -18.46
CA LEU A 602 -2.90 -15.26 -18.93
C LEU A 602 -1.91 -15.60 -17.83
N GLY A 603 -2.23 -15.32 -16.56
CA GLY A 603 -1.41 -15.73 -15.43
C GLY A 603 -1.14 -17.24 -15.42
N ARG A 604 -2.17 -18.06 -15.68
CA ARG A 604 -2.01 -19.53 -15.77
C ARG A 604 -1.20 -19.97 -16.99
N VAL A 605 -1.30 -19.25 -18.11
CA VAL A 605 -0.49 -19.51 -19.31
C VAL A 605 0.98 -19.21 -19.03
N LEU A 606 1.29 -18.08 -18.38
CA LEU A 606 2.66 -17.74 -17.96
C LEU A 606 3.20 -18.74 -16.93
N ASP A 607 2.37 -19.18 -15.98
CA ASP A 607 2.75 -20.22 -15.02
C ASP A 607 3.10 -21.53 -15.74
N ALA A 608 2.29 -21.95 -16.72
CA ALA A 608 2.55 -23.13 -17.52
C ALA A 608 3.86 -23.04 -18.31
N ILE A 609 4.13 -21.89 -18.95
CA ILE A 609 5.41 -21.64 -19.64
C ILE A 609 6.57 -21.69 -18.64
N SER A 610 6.41 -21.11 -17.44
CA SER A 610 7.41 -21.18 -16.37
C SER A 610 7.73 -22.62 -15.95
N ALA A 611 6.73 -23.50 -15.90
CA ALA A 611 6.93 -24.93 -15.63
C ALA A 611 7.66 -25.61 -16.77
N LEU A 612 7.19 -25.38 -18.01
CA LEU A 612 7.76 -25.97 -19.23
C LEU A 612 9.22 -25.57 -19.41
N LEU A 613 9.64 -24.38 -19.00
CA LEU A 613 11.02 -23.91 -19.09
C LEU A 613 11.88 -24.25 -17.86
N ASN A 614 11.38 -25.10 -16.95
CA ASN A 614 12.07 -25.49 -15.71
C ASN A 614 12.38 -24.31 -14.76
N VAL A 615 11.62 -23.21 -14.86
CA VAL A 615 11.83 -21.99 -14.08
C VAL A 615 11.16 -22.07 -12.71
N CYS A 616 9.91 -22.55 -12.66
CA CYS A 616 9.15 -22.65 -11.40
C CYS A 616 8.09 -23.75 -11.48
N TYR A 617 8.09 -24.64 -10.49
CA TYR A 617 7.18 -25.79 -10.39
C TYR A 617 6.20 -25.73 -9.21
N GLU A 618 6.46 -24.89 -8.21
CA GLU A 618 5.56 -24.65 -7.07
C GLU A 618 5.45 -23.13 -6.83
N ARG A 619 4.22 -22.62 -6.84
CA ARG A 619 3.87 -21.26 -6.40
C ARG A 619 3.85 -21.22 -4.88
N THR A 620 4.85 -20.58 -4.28
CA THR A 620 4.95 -20.38 -2.82
C THR A 620 4.40 -19.02 -2.37
N TYR A 621 4.18 -18.10 -3.32
CA TYR A 621 3.49 -16.84 -3.11
C TYR A 621 2.79 -16.38 -4.40
N GLU A 622 1.92 -15.38 -4.29
CA GLU A 622 1.17 -14.86 -5.42
C GLU A 622 2.04 -14.34 -6.56
N GLY A 623 1.73 -14.76 -7.79
CA GLY A 623 2.48 -14.38 -9.00
C GLY A 623 3.87 -15.00 -9.16
N GLU A 624 4.34 -15.88 -8.26
CA GLU A 624 5.73 -16.37 -8.27
C GLU A 624 6.20 -16.92 -9.63
N PRO A 625 5.47 -17.83 -10.32
CA PRO A 625 5.99 -18.40 -11.56
C PRO A 625 6.09 -17.33 -12.66
N ALA A 626 5.07 -16.48 -12.82
CA ALA A 626 5.10 -15.37 -13.76
C ALA A 626 6.24 -14.37 -13.48
N MET A 627 6.47 -13.98 -12.22
CA MET A 627 7.56 -13.06 -11.84
C MET A 627 8.96 -13.66 -12.05
N ARG A 628 9.10 -14.97 -11.80
CA ARG A 628 10.35 -15.69 -12.07
C ARG A 628 10.58 -15.86 -13.56
N LEU A 629 9.53 -16.10 -14.33
CA LEU A 629 9.61 -16.15 -15.79
C LEU A 629 10.00 -14.79 -16.38
N GLU A 630 9.42 -13.67 -15.90
CA GLU A 630 9.84 -12.31 -16.27
C GLU A 630 11.34 -12.12 -16.00
N SER A 631 11.80 -12.53 -14.81
CA SER A 631 13.21 -12.40 -14.43
C SER A 631 14.15 -13.27 -15.25
N PHE A 632 13.71 -14.48 -15.60
CA PHE A 632 14.45 -15.37 -16.47
C PHE A 632 14.54 -14.81 -17.89
N ALA A 633 13.42 -14.31 -18.43
CA ALA A 633 13.34 -13.70 -19.76
C ALA A 633 14.12 -12.39 -19.88
N PHE A 634 14.25 -11.63 -18.78
CA PHE A 634 14.97 -10.34 -18.75
C PHE A 634 16.44 -10.45 -19.21
N HIS A 635 17.07 -11.60 -18.97
CA HIS A 635 18.46 -11.86 -19.39
C HIS A 635 18.56 -12.41 -20.82
N GLY A 636 17.43 -12.69 -21.47
CA GLY A 636 17.36 -13.24 -22.82
C GLY A 636 17.51 -12.18 -23.92
N LYS A 637 17.88 -12.63 -25.11
CA LYS A 637 17.81 -11.84 -26.36
C LYS A 637 16.72 -12.45 -27.23
N ALA A 638 15.81 -11.64 -27.77
CA ALA A 638 14.76 -12.10 -28.66
C ALA A 638 15.37 -12.62 -29.98
N LYS A 639 15.47 -13.95 -30.11
CA LYS A 639 15.98 -14.63 -31.32
C LYS A 639 14.92 -15.44 -32.05
N LEU A 640 13.78 -15.70 -31.40
CA LEU A 640 12.69 -16.50 -31.90
C LEU A 640 11.43 -15.65 -31.96
N SER A 641 10.61 -15.89 -32.98
CA SER A 641 9.27 -15.32 -33.12
C SER A 641 8.26 -16.46 -33.00
N PHE A 642 7.16 -16.20 -32.28
CA PHE A 642 6.07 -17.16 -32.13
C PHE A 642 4.83 -16.63 -32.84
N ASP A 643 4.18 -17.49 -33.61
CA ASP A 643 2.94 -17.16 -34.30
C ASP A 643 1.74 -17.30 -33.36
N MET A 644 0.85 -16.32 -33.38
CA MET A 644 -0.39 -16.33 -32.60
C MET A 644 -1.57 -16.66 -33.50
N LYS A 645 -2.19 -17.82 -33.30
CA LYS A 645 -3.45 -18.16 -33.99
C LYS A 645 -4.62 -17.47 -33.32
N ILE A 646 -5.34 -16.68 -34.10
CA ILE A 646 -6.53 -15.94 -33.66
C ILE A 646 -7.73 -16.48 -34.43
N GLU A 647 -8.72 -16.99 -33.70
CA GLU A 647 -9.99 -17.43 -34.26
C GLU A 647 -11.07 -16.39 -33.94
N LYS A 648 -11.87 -15.99 -34.93
CA LYS A 648 -13.05 -15.15 -34.72
C LYS A 648 -14.30 -16.02 -34.69
N ARG A 649 -14.91 -16.13 -33.52
CA ARG A 649 -16.27 -16.68 -33.35
C ARG A 649 -17.22 -15.54 -32.94
N GLU A 650 -17.93 -15.69 -31.83
CA GLU A 650 -18.66 -14.59 -31.17
C GLU A 650 -17.73 -13.49 -30.64
N ARG A 651 -16.44 -13.83 -30.48
CA ARG A 651 -15.35 -12.96 -30.01
C ARG A 651 -14.02 -13.41 -30.62
N TYR A 652 -12.99 -12.58 -30.53
CA TYR A 652 -11.63 -12.96 -30.93
C TYR A 652 -11.00 -13.87 -29.86
N ILE A 653 -10.49 -15.03 -30.26
CA ILE A 653 -9.95 -16.04 -29.35
C ILE A 653 -8.50 -16.32 -29.75
N ILE A 654 -7.57 -16.12 -28.83
CA ILE A 654 -6.14 -16.43 -29.02
C ILE A 654 -5.88 -17.86 -28.54
N ASP A 655 -5.34 -18.71 -29.42
CA ASP A 655 -5.04 -20.12 -29.09
C ASP A 655 -3.75 -20.25 -28.28
N THR A 656 -3.92 -20.39 -26.96
CA THR A 656 -2.82 -20.56 -26.01
C THR A 656 -2.17 -21.93 -26.08
N ALA A 657 -2.87 -22.97 -26.53
CA ALA A 657 -2.29 -24.31 -26.67
C ALA A 657 -1.26 -24.33 -27.79
N TYR A 658 -1.56 -23.65 -28.91
CA TYR A 658 -0.61 -23.48 -30.01
C TYR A 658 0.64 -22.70 -29.62
N LEU A 659 0.51 -21.69 -28.75
CA LEU A 659 1.65 -20.99 -28.17
C LEU A 659 2.54 -21.94 -27.35
N LEU A 660 1.95 -22.71 -26.44
CA LEU A 660 2.71 -23.64 -25.60
C LEU A 660 3.40 -24.74 -26.43
N LYS A 661 2.78 -25.21 -27.52
CA LYS A 661 3.40 -26.12 -28.47
C LYS A 661 4.67 -25.52 -29.07
N GLN A 662 4.63 -24.28 -29.56
CA GLN A 662 5.83 -23.64 -30.11
C GLN A 662 6.91 -23.43 -29.06
N VAL A 663 6.54 -23.12 -27.80
CA VAL A 663 7.51 -23.03 -26.69
C VAL A 663 8.16 -24.37 -26.42
N LEU A 664 7.40 -25.47 -26.50
CA LEU A 664 7.92 -26.82 -26.34
C LEU A 664 8.87 -27.19 -27.49
N GLU A 665 8.46 -26.97 -28.74
CA GLU A 665 9.27 -27.22 -29.94
C GLU A 665 10.56 -26.39 -29.96
N ALA A 666 10.53 -25.14 -29.48
CA ALA A 666 11.71 -24.29 -29.38
C ALA A 666 12.65 -24.67 -28.22
N LYS A 667 12.18 -25.47 -27.26
CA LYS A 667 12.99 -25.98 -26.14
C LYS A 667 13.76 -27.24 -26.54
N GLU A 668 13.21 -28.04 -27.47
CA GLU A 668 13.90 -29.18 -28.08
C GLU A 668 15.03 -28.73 -29.00
#